data_AF-A0A939ASG3-F1
#
_entry.id   AF-A0A939ASG3-F1
#
_cell.length_a   1.000
_cell.length_b   1.000
_cell.length_c   1.000
_cell.angle_alpha   90.00
_cell.angle_beta   90.00
_cell.angle_gamma   90.00
#
_symmetry.space_group_name_H-M   'P 1'
#
loop_
_entity.id
_entity.type
_entity.pdbx_description
1 polymer ?
#
loop_
_entity_poly.entity_id
_entity_poly.type
_entity_poly.pdbx_seq_one_letter_code
_entity_poly.pdbx_strand_id
1 'polypeptide(L)'
;MMIVSTRRRRSGRRQTSNLQPPTPRHSIASHRKTQAIHIVFVCLAIGGRGWHNRGVDEGSMTPDDRRQSEGLRQVRSSRLARATDAPAANPNPGAKRAGRSLVVRRWSVVFGPLFAYLALSLLLTWPLAAHFGTHVPGDGIDDPALAWNLWWVKHALVDRPQNPFACDWQFWPIGINLAFYTLTLLNGVLSIPLQVVFGVTAAYNVLLLSSFVIGGSGAYLLCREVLRCRDAETRRCGEVAGSSQVLPAFFGGLLYAFASAKLFYAALGQGNIASSQWIPFAALYLLRMARPDGRLRDAALAALFFVFQAYAELTYASFLALWAVAWGLLAILRAVVHAGRGATADEKQVGWIRGLSRFGGRRQKPADPERRLRTASRPKQWAILRPIARFALLALLVAAGIAPILANMLPDLRTEGDFFTSGGGFADLFSADLAGYALPTQLHPFLGGVIRELANNSAAKSDGSFWPVDKGQHIYLGYTALALALIGLWRGRRGAETWFWAASALAFFLLTLGPSLRVAGRDLGLPLPFDLIAQLPVFKGNRYPSRYSVMLLLSVAPLVAHGFAIWDLRFAISDQPSPIQNPKSAIVLLAALLIFEHLSTPLPLFDLTVPALYERIAAQPADFALLELPLGWRNGARVAGKQDILIMQQLWYQTRHGKRLLGGNTSRNPEFKFQYFSEDPTLARLIATTNAADLPQHTALAAALADQPIGQAERVAARQWAAFLNIRYVMVHRHKSPPQLETLLRDLLPVRLAAEDGAMALYELAGDSPRPQTFAIGTEASRMILGEGWQLASDGQRAGVAAQPPAAYGQRREVRLLLPLERSATTVRLYAWSLAPDQHMTVTLDGRVIGSIPVDQTPGWLVFDALADPLRPLLSDVRLRLTALAPAAQVGQGPWPVGRTDVRLPASILARSAGQEVGDFGHIYVNGVDVSPNRRGYNLVALQRVDAALLSAAAFDTHGDPAASGRLAAWVASLPAGAVVAGVVRDEGSFNLNYEAVAALRSLGVAADLRGRFRWSHAFVGAVGAQPATALDAADAIRPAQVTVGLPLTEPGVGIVLQQVIVGP
;
A
#
# COMPACT_ATOMS: atom_id res chain seq x y z
N MET A 1 12.91 46.89 -36.09
CA MET A 1 13.37 48.16 -35.49
C MET A 1 14.45 47.82 -34.49
N MET A 2 15.75 48.08 -34.68
CA MET A 2 16.48 49.34 -35.02
C MET A 2 16.38 50.41 -33.92
N ILE A 3 17.41 51.16 -33.51
CA ILE A 3 18.91 51.18 -33.60
C ILE A 3 19.37 51.86 -32.26
N VAL A 4 20.63 51.87 -31.80
CA VAL A 4 21.63 53.00 -31.85
C VAL A 4 22.69 52.59 -30.80
N SER A 5 23.91 52.15 -31.14
CA SER A 5 25.12 52.90 -31.58
C SER A 5 25.72 53.81 -30.47
N THR A 6 27.03 54.08 -30.38
CA THR A 6 28.09 54.13 -31.40
C THR A 6 29.51 54.15 -30.77
N ARG A 7 30.53 53.61 -31.46
CA ARG A 7 31.87 54.20 -31.85
C ARG A 7 32.61 55.16 -30.86
N ARG A 8 33.97 55.25 -30.77
CA ARG A 8 35.08 54.83 -31.68
C ARG A 8 36.50 55.12 -31.09
N ARG A 9 37.53 54.50 -31.73
CA ARG A 9 38.95 54.98 -31.91
C ARG A 9 39.80 55.06 -30.62
N ARG A 10 41.13 54.91 -30.56
CA ARG A 10 42.36 54.59 -31.37
C ARG A 10 43.51 54.91 -30.35
N SER A 11 44.77 54.46 -30.37
CA SER A 11 45.64 53.70 -31.28
C SER A 11 46.83 53.12 -30.46
N GLY A 12 47.62 52.17 -31.00
CA GLY A 12 48.66 51.42 -30.26
C GLY A 12 49.97 52.19 -29.94
N ARG A 13 51.16 51.61 -29.72
CA ARG A 13 51.71 50.23 -29.66
C ARG A 13 53.24 50.36 -29.37
N ARG A 14 53.79 49.69 -28.34
CA ARG A 14 55.20 49.21 -28.10
C ARG A 14 55.36 48.99 -26.57
N GLN A 15 55.75 47.86 -25.95
CA GLN A 15 56.47 46.60 -26.25
C GLN A 15 57.91 46.55 -25.69
N THR A 16 58.08 45.88 -24.53
CA THR A 16 59.22 45.08 -23.96
C THR A 16 58.76 44.61 -22.55
N SER A 17 59.15 43.48 -21.94
CA SER A 17 60.17 42.45 -22.21
C SER A 17 59.73 41.06 -21.67
N ASN A 18 60.37 39.98 -22.14
CA ASN A 18 60.07 38.58 -21.78
C ASN A 18 60.69 38.12 -20.44
N LEU A 19 60.11 37.07 -19.82
CA LEU A 19 60.84 35.87 -19.34
C LEU A 19 59.87 34.69 -19.03
N GLN A 20 60.23 33.50 -19.53
CA GLN A 20 59.74 32.14 -19.18
C GLN A 20 60.71 31.51 -18.11
N PRO A 21 60.60 30.27 -17.56
CA PRO A 21 59.94 29.02 -18.06
C PRO A 21 59.27 28.18 -16.90
N PRO A 22 59.29 26.81 -16.83
CA PRO A 22 58.80 25.74 -17.73
C PRO A 22 57.76 24.74 -17.10
N THR A 23 57.37 23.73 -17.90
CA THR A 23 56.72 22.41 -17.63
C THR A 23 57.21 21.63 -16.37
N PRO A 24 56.46 20.63 -15.78
CA PRO A 24 55.79 19.53 -16.53
C PRO A 24 54.50 18.84 -15.99
N ARG A 25 53.96 17.97 -16.87
CA ARG A 25 53.06 16.80 -16.74
C ARG A 25 52.49 16.41 -15.36
N HIS A 26 51.18 16.09 -15.33
CA HIS A 26 50.54 14.76 -15.05
C HIS A 26 49.04 14.98 -14.71
N SER A 27 48.09 14.04 -14.80
CA SER A 27 47.79 12.98 -15.79
C SER A 27 46.43 12.32 -15.46
N ILE A 28 45.67 11.83 -16.47
CA ILE A 28 44.69 10.68 -16.35
C ILE A 28 43.40 10.97 -15.53
N ALA A 29 42.18 10.52 -15.86
CA ALA A 29 41.67 9.64 -16.93
C ALA A 29 40.33 10.15 -17.51
N SER A 30 40.22 10.22 -18.84
CA SER A 30 38.92 10.16 -19.53
C SER A 30 38.58 8.71 -19.85
N HIS A 31 37.78 8.04 -19.02
CA HIS A 31 37.32 6.68 -19.29
C HIS A 31 36.01 6.69 -20.10
N ARG A 32 36.11 6.98 -21.41
CA ARG A 32 35.10 6.53 -22.38
C ARG A 32 35.22 5.01 -22.56
N LYS A 33 34.65 4.23 -21.65
CA LYS A 33 34.35 2.82 -21.94
C LYS A 33 32.96 2.73 -22.53
N THR A 34 32.90 2.52 -23.83
CA THR A 34 31.71 2.06 -24.54
C THR A 34 31.42 0.62 -24.11
N GLN A 35 30.82 0.45 -22.92
CA GLN A 35 30.25 -0.84 -22.55
C GLN A 35 28.93 -0.99 -23.29
N ALA A 36 28.92 -1.88 -24.28
CA ALA A 36 27.69 -2.41 -24.82
C ALA A 36 26.90 -3.04 -23.65
N ILE A 37 25.79 -2.41 -23.27
CA ILE A 37 24.87 -2.98 -22.29
C ILE A 37 24.22 -4.19 -22.95
N HIS A 38 24.78 -5.36 -22.65
CA HIS A 38 24.17 -6.62 -23.02
C HIS A 38 22.82 -6.74 -22.32
N ILE A 39 21.75 -6.59 -23.10
CA ILE A 39 20.39 -6.88 -22.66
C ILE A 39 20.32 -8.37 -22.31
N VAL A 40 20.30 -8.68 -21.01
CA VAL A 40 20.04 -10.02 -20.47
C VAL A 40 18.91 -9.92 -19.44
N PHE A 41 17.70 -9.74 -19.94
CA PHE A 41 16.51 -10.09 -19.18
C PHE A 41 16.17 -11.57 -19.42
N VAL A 42 15.82 -12.28 -18.35
CA VAL A 42 15.40 -13.70 -18.32
C VAL A 42 16.46 -14.72 -18.77
N CYS A 43 17.37 -15.11 -17.84
CA CYS A 43 17.94 -16.48 -17.89
C CYS A 43 18.59 -17.03 -16.59
N LEU A 44 18.83 -16.21 -15.55
CA LEU A 44 19.53 -16.65 -14.32
C LEU A 44 18.65 -17.42 -13.32
N ALA A 45 18.23 -18.63 -13.72
CA ALA A 45 17.73 -19.64 -12.79
C ALA A 45 18.16 -21.09 -13.13
N ILE A 46 18.71 -21.35 -14.33
CA ILE A 46 18.98 -22.71 -14.82
C ILE A 46 20.45 -22.85 -15.22
N GLY A 47 21.17 -23.77 -14.57
CA GLY A 47 22.55 -24.11 -14.92
C GLY A 47 23.53 -23.96 -13.76
N GLY A 48 23.78 -25.05 -13.04
CA GLY A 48 24.83 -25.14 -12.02
C GLY A 48 25.55 -26.47 -12.12
N ARG A 49 26.55 -26.55 -13.00
CA ARG A 49 27.66 -27.51 -12.90
C ARG A 49 28.93 -26.68 -13.07
N GLY A 50 29.81 -26.74 -12.07
CA GLY A 50 30.99 -25.88 -12.03
C GLY A 50 32.02 -26.26 -13.09
N TRP A 51 32.75 -25.25 -13.54
CA TRP A 51 34.04 -25.41 -14.21
C TRP A 51 35.09 -24.64 -13.39
N HIS A 52 36.27 -25.23 -13.24
CA HIS A 52 37.39 -24.58 -12.56
C HIS A 52 37.91 -23.41 -13.40
N ASN A 53 38.22 -22.31 -12.75
CA ASN A 53 39.01 -21.24 -13.33
C ASN A 53 40.43 -21.34 -12.75
N ARG A 54 41.43 -21.59 -13.61
CA ARG A 54 42.80 -21.13 -13.35
C ARG A 54 42.98 -19.87 -14.18
N GLY A 55 43.36 -18.76 -13.55
CA GLY A 55 43.78 -17.57 -14.29
C GLY A 55 45.17 -17.77 -14.88
N VAL A 56 45.52 -16.96 -15.88
CA VAL A 56 46.56 -15.92 -15.81
C VAL A 56 46.46 -15.07 -17.09
N ASP A 57 46.38 -13.76 -16.86
CA ASP A 57 46.75 -12.56 -17.62
C ASP A 57 46.90 -12.54 -19.16
N GLU A 58 46.49 -11.39 -19.72
CA GLU A 58 46.63 -11.00 -21.13
C GLU A 58 48.08 -10.57 -21.46
N GLY A 59 48.53 -10.86 -22.69
CA GLY A 59 49.85 -10.44 -23.17
C GLY A 59 50.04 -10.59 -24.68
N SER A 60 49.55 -9.59 -25.44
CA SER A 60 49.97 -9.18 -26.80
C SER A 60 50.67 -10.19 -27.74
N MET A 61 50.08 -10.42 -28.93
CA MET A 61 50.79 -10.19 -30.20
C MET A 61 49.87 -10.21 -31.45
N THR A 62 50.43 -9.72 -32.56
CA THR A 62 49.82 -9.33 -33.84
C THR A 62 49.64 -10.50 -34.83
N PRO A 63 48.89 -10.31 -35.94
CA PRO A 63 48.52 -11.40 -36.84
C PRO A 63 49.51 -11.60 -37.99
N ASP A 64 50.20 -12.74 -38.02
CA ASP A 64 50.56 -13.41 -39.28
C ASP A 64 50.78 -14.92 -39.07
N ASP A 65 51.28 -15.60 -40.10
CA ASP A 65 51.75 -17.00 -40.13
C ASP A 65 50.65 -18.08 -40.09
N ARG A 66 49.82 -17.97 -41.13
CA ARG A 66 49.34 -19.15 -41.84
C ARG A 66 50.52 -19.97 -42.41
N ARG A 67 50.39 -21.31 -42.27
CA ARG A 67 50.99 -22.41 -43.07
C ARG A 67 52.33 -22.97 -42.60
N GLN A 68 52.38 -24.30 -42.73
CA GLN A 68 53.56 -25.15 -42.89
C GLN A 68 54.50 -25.22 -41.67
N SER A 69 55.06 -26.37 -41.34
CA SER A 69 54.84 -27.73 -41.85
C SER A 69 55.39 -28.75 -40.84
N GLU A 70 54.96 -30.00 -40.99
CA GLU A 70 55.79 -31.20 -40.80
C GLU A 70 56.68 -31.35 -39.55
N GLY A 71 56.51 -32.50 -38.91
CA GLY A 71 57.64 -33.43 -38.98
C GLY A 71 58.35 -33.77 -37.67
N LEU A 72 58.07 -35.00 -37.24
CA LEU A 72 59.10 -36.02 -36.95
C LEU A 72 59.96 -35.91 -35.69
N ARG A 73 60.12 -37.09 -35.05
CA ARG A 73 61.18 -37.48 -34.08
C ARG A 73 61.09 -36.77 -32.70
N GLN A 74 61.51 -37.34 -31.57
CA GLN A 74 61.92 -38.70 -31.15
C GLN A 74 61.62 -38.81 -29.62
N VAL A 75 61.57 -39.96 -28.94
CA VAL A 75 62.08 -41.31 -29.24
C VAL A 75 61.08 -42.44 -28.83
N ARG A 76 61.57 -43.67 -28.81
CA ARG A 76 60.99 -44.99 -28.42
C ARG A 76 60.76 -45.11 -26.88
N SER A 77 60.11 -46.14 -26.31
CA SER A 77 60.18 -47.56 -26.70
C SER A 77 59.11 -48.53 -26.16
N SER A 78 58.87 -49.59 -26.97
CA SER A 78 58.57 -50.99 -26.60
C SER A 78 57.25 -51.33 -25.85
N ARG A 79 56.54 -52.44 -26.15
CA ARG A 79 56.70 -53.53 -27.14
C ARG A 79 55.34 -54.28 -27.33
N LEU A 80 55.03 -54.67 -28.58
CA LEU A 80 54.40 -55.95 -29.07
C LEU A 80 53.27 -56.66 -28.26
N ALA A 81 52.24 -57.32 -28.86
CA ALA A 81 51.93 -57.68 -30.26
C ALA A 81 50.46 -58.12 -30.49
N ARG A 82 50.02 -58.15 -31.78
CA ARG A 82 49.04 -59.05 -32.47
C ARG A 82 47.69 -59.39 -31.75
N ALA A 83 46.51 -59.24 -32.36
CA ALA A 83 46.10 -59.97 -33.58
C ALA A 83 44.85 -59.37 -34.30
N THR A 84 44.71 -59.83 -35.55
CA THR A 84 43.80 -59.56 -36.68
C THR A 84 42.27 -59.49 -36.50
N ASP A 85 41.68 -58.56 -37.27
CA ASP A 85 40.48 -58.64 -38.16
C ASP A 85 39.05 -58.91 -37.66
N ALA A 86 38.21 -57.86 -37.80
CA ALA A 86 36.83 -57.90 -38.30
C ALA A 86 36.44 -56.50 -38.86
N PRO A 87 35.62 -56.38 -39.93
CA PRO A 87 35.44 -55.11 -40.66
C PRO A 87 34.52 -54.10 -39.96
N ALA A 88 34.78 -52.81 -40.22
CA ALA A 88 34.06 -51.69 -39.60
C ALA A 88 32.66 -51.45 -40.21
N ALA A 89 31.65 -51.32 -39.35
CA ALA A 89 30.31 -50.87 -39.73
C ALA A 89 30.23 -49.33 -39.84
N ASN A 90 29.51 -48.85 -40.85
CA ASN A 90 29.39 -47.44 -41.24
C ASN A 90 28.71 -46.56 -40.15
N PRO A 91 29.18 -45.33 -39.84
CA PRO A 91 28.58 -44.51 -38.77
C PRO A 91 27.16 -44.02 -39.12
N ASN A 92 26.21 -44.35 -38.26
CA ASN A 92 24.78 -44.16 -38.50
C ASN A 92 24.34 -42.66 -38.50
N PRO A 93 23.73 -42.12 -39.57
CA PRO A 93 23.32 -40.69 -39.65
C PRO A 93 22.32 -40.22 -38.59
N GLY A 94 21.63 -41.13 -37.91
CA GLY A 94 20.56 -40.82 -36.94
C GLY A 94 21.00 -40.01 -35.72
N ALA A 95 22.27 -40.14 -35.27
CA ALA A 95 22.73 -39.53 -34.02
C ALA A 95 22.67 -37.98 -34.03
N LYS A 96 22.94 -37.34 -35.18
CA LYS A 96 22.86 -35.87 -35.30
C LYS A 96 21.42 -35.34 -35.38
N ARG A 97 20.46 -36.14 -35.88
CA ARG A 97 19.02 -35.81 -35.84
C ARG A 97 18.44 -35.93 -34.43
N ALA A 98 18.83 -36.97 -33.68
CA ALA A 98 18.38 -37.18 -32.31
C ALA A 98 18.74 -35.98 -31.40
N GLY A 99 19.99 -35.51 -31.43
CA GLY A 99 20.44 -34.35 -30.64
C GLY A 99 19.65 -33.06 -30.91
N ARG A 100 19.39 -32.73 -32.19
CA ARG A 100 18.55 -31.57 -32.56
C ARG A 100 17.10 -31.71 -32.07
N SER A 101 16.49 -32.90 -32.20
CA SER A 101 15.11 -33.14 -31.74
C SER A 101 14.96 -32.99 -30.23
N LEU A 102 15.96 -33.41 -29.44
CA LEU A 102 15.94 -33.35 -27.98
C LEU A 102 16.08 -31.91 -27.44
N VAL A 103 16.81 -31.05 -28.17
CA VAL A 103 16.87 -29.61 -27.87
C VAL A 103 15.54 -28.94 -28.21
N VAL A 104 15.01 -29.10 -29.43
CA VAL A 104 13.72 -28.49 -29.84
C VAL A 104 12.58 -28.89 -28.89
N ARG A 105 12.54 -30.17 -28.47
CA ARG A 105 11.55 -30.70 -27.52
C ARG A 105 11.70 -30.16 -26.08
N ARG A 106 12.86 -29.61 -25.70
CA ARG A 106 13.03 -28.92 -24.40
C ARG A 106 12.57 -27.46 -24.44
N TRP A 107 12.75 -26.78 -25.56
CA TRP A 107 12.36 -25.36 -25.69
C TRP A 107 10.83 -25.22 -25.76
N SER A 108 10.14 -26.09 -26.51
CA SER A 108 8.67 -26.07 -26.59
C SER A 108 7.96 -26.22 -25.23
N VAL A 109 8.58 -26.94 -24.29
CA VAL A 109 8.07 -27.20 -22.92
C VAL A 109 8.16 -25.98 -21.98
N VAL A 110 8.84 -24.90 -22.39
CA VAL A 110 8.92 -23.65 -21.62
C VAL A 110 8.31 -22.50 -22.41
N PHE A 111 8.71 -22.34 -23.68
CA PHE A 111 8.26 -21.23 -24.51
C PHE A 111 6.83 -21.40 -25.03
N GLY A 112 6.36 -22.64 -25.25
CA GLY A 112 4.98 -22.90 -25.70
C GLY A 112 3.93 -22.32 -24.75
N PRO A 113 3.92 -22.72 -23.45
CA PRO A 113 3.06 -22.11 -22.44
C PRO A 113 3.20 -20.59 -22.34
N LEU A 114 4.43 -20.08 -22.39
CA LEU A 114 4.72 -18.63 -22.28
C LEU A 114 4.05 -17.83 -23.41
N PHE A 115 4.22 -18.26 -24.66
CA PHE A 115 3.59 -17.62 -25.82
C PHE A 115 2.07 -17.77 -25.81
N ALA A 116 1.54 -18.93 -25.39
CA ALA A 116 0.11 -19.13 -25.27
C ALA A 116 -0.52 -18.20 -24.22
N TYR A 117 0.11 -18.04 -23.05
CA TYR A 117 -0.34 -17.07 -22.05
C TYR A 117 -0.21 -15.62 -22.54
N LEU A 118 0.84 -15.26 -23.27
CA LEU A 118 0.96 -13.92 -23.87
C LEU A 118 -0.17 -13.62 -24.87
N ALA A 119 -0.46 -14.55 -25.78
CA ALA A 119 -1.58 -14.41 -26.72
C ALA A 119 -2.93 -14.30 -25.98
N LEU A 120 -3.17 -15.13 -24.97
CA LEU A 120 -4.37 -15.06 -24.14
C LEU A 120 -4.46 -13.77 -23.33
N SER A 121 -3.35 -13.22 -22.83
CA SER A 121 -3.34 -11.91 -22.16
C SER A 121 -3.77 -10.79 -23.09
N LEU A 122 -3.29 -10.77 -24.33
CA LEU A 122 -3.70 -9.76 -25.32
C LEU A 122 -5.17 -9.91 -25.73
N LEU A 123 -5.66 -11.15 -25.88
CA LEU A 123 -7.05 -11.43 -26.26
C LEU A 123 -8.05 -11.16 -25.13
N LEU A 124 -7.76 -11.61 -23.91
CA LEU A 124 -8.69 -11.52 -22.77
C LEU A 124 -8.67 -10.16 -22.07
N THR A 125 -7.71 -9.29 -22.38
CA THR A 125 -7.71 -7.87 -21.99
C THR A 125 -8.12 -6.93 -23.12
N TRP A 126 -8.58 -7.46 -24.27
CA TRP A 126 -9.10 -6.64 -25.37
C TRP A 126 -10.23 -5.72 -24.86
N PRO A 127 -10.26 -4.42 -25.22
CA PRO A 127 -9.52 -3.77 -26.30
C PRO A 127 -8.16 -3.14 -25.93
N LEU A 128 -7.54 -3.49 -24.80
CA LEU A 128 -6.30 -2.84 -24.31
C LEU A 128 -5.19 -2.71 -25.35
N ALA A 129 -4.97 -3.75 -26.17
CA ALA A 129 -3.94 -3.75 -27.20
C ALA A 129 -4.12 -2.68 -28.28
N ALA A 130 -5.35 -2.21 -28.53
CA ALA A 130 -5.65 -1.13 -29.46
C ALA A 130 -5.41 0.28 -28.87
N HIS A 131 -5.49 0.42 -27.53
CA HIS A 131 -5.40 1.71 -26.82
C HIS A 131 -4.15 1.79 -25.92
N PHE A 132 -3.14 0.97 -26.20
CA PHE A 132 -2.05 0.61 -25.29
C PHE A 132 -1.22 1.79 -24.72
N GLY A 133 -1.18 2.93 -25.42
CA GLY A 133 -0.45 4.12 -25.02
C GLY A 133 -1.28 5.21 -24.33
N THR A 134 -2.62 5.12 -24.37
CA THR A 134 -3.53 6.16 -23.83
C THR A 134 -4.44 5.64 -22.73
N HIS A 135 -4.85 4.37 -22.78
CA HIS A 135 -5.77 3.79 -21.81
C HIS A 135 -5.11 2.70 -20.95
N VAL A 136 -5.68 2.43 -19.78
CA VAL A 136 -5.37 1.28 -18.92
C VAL A 136 -6.67 0.54 -18.57
N PRO A 137 -6.65 -0.75 -18.20
CA PRO A 137 -7.84 -1.40 -17.66
C PRO A 137 -8.24 -0.78 -16.33
N GLY A 138 -9.52 -0.41 -16.20
CA GLY A 138 -10.01 0.33 -15.05
C GLY A 138 -11.32 1.07 -15.29
N ASP A 139 -11.78 1.71 -14.22
CA ASP A 139 -12.98 2.55 -14.14
C ASP A 139 -12.65 3.98 -13.67
N GLY A 140 -11.37 4.29 -13.41
CA GLY A 140 -10.87 5.57 -12.93
C GLY A 140 -10.79 5.70 -11.40
N ILE A 141 -11.17 4.67 -10.62
CA ILE A 141 -11.25 4.75 -9.15
C ILE A 141 -9.90 4.50 -8.45
N ASP A 142 -9.05 3.64 -9.02
CA ASP A 142 -7.74 3.27 -8.45
C ASP A 142 -6.61 3.31 -9.50
N ASP A 143 -6.90 3.06 -10.79
CA ASP A 143 -5.91 2.99 -11.85
C ASP A 143 -5.09 4.26 -12.09
N PRO A 144 -5.62 5.51 -12.00
CA PRO A 144 -4.80 6.70 -12.25
C PRO A 144 -3.74 6.90 -11.14
N ALA A 145 -4.09 6.57 -9.90
CA ALA A 145 -3.18 6.64 -8.76
C ALA A 145 -2.14 5.50 -8.78
N LEU A 146 -2.51 4.30 -9.23
CA LEU A 146 -1.55 3.21 -9.43
C LEU A 146 -0.62 3.44 -10.64
N ALA A 147 -1.07 4.15 -11.67
CA ALA A 147 -0.19 4.64 -12.75
C ALA A 147 0.76 5.74 -12.24
N TRP A 148 0.28 6.68 -11.42
CA TRP A 148 1.12 7.67 -10.73
C TRP A 148 2.20 7.03 -9.85
N ASN A 149 1.92 5.91 -9.17
CA ASN A 149 2.93 5.19 -8.38
C ASN A 149 4.17 4.79 -9.18
N LEU A 150 3.98 4.35 -10.44
CA LEU A 150 5.09 4.00 -11.32
C LEU A 150 5.94 5.24 -11.60
N TRP A 151 5.30 6.36 -11.95
CA TRP A 151 5.95 7.64 -12.17
C TRP A 151 6.69 8.12 -10.91
N TRP A 152 6.05 8.10 -9.75
CA TRP A 152 6.64 8.55 -8.48
C TRP A 152 7.89 7.74 -8.10
N VAL A 153 7.87 6.41 -8.26
CA VAL A 153 9.04 5.58 -7.96
C VAL A 153 10.21 5.91 -8.90
N LYS A 154 9.96 6.18 -10.20
CA LYS A 154 10.99 6.71 -11.09
C LYS A 154 11.45 8.09 -10.64
N HIS A 155 10.52 8.97 -10.29
CA HIS A 155 10.82 10.35 -9.89
C HIS A 155 11.74 10.40 -8.67
N ALA A 156 11.38 9.67 -7.61
CA ALA A 156 12.12 9.61 -6.35
C ALA A 156 13.43 8.81 -6.43
N LEU A 157 13.58 7.83 -7.33
CA LEU A 157 14.82 7.04 -7.43
C LEU A 157 15.80 7.51 -8.51
N VAL A 158 15.32 8.21 -9.54
CA VAL A 158 16.11 8.57 -10.73
C VAL A 158 16.13 10.09 -10.97
N ASP A 159 14.97 10.74 -11.04
CA ASP A 159 14.89 12.15 -11.43
C ASP A 159 15.28 13.10 -10.28
N ARG A 160 14.97 12.72 -9.04
CA ARG A 160 15.31 13.39 -7.78
C ARG A 160 15.60 12.34 -6.69
N PRO A 161 16.84 11.80 -6.61
CA PRO A 161 17.19 10.73 -5.69
C PRO A 161 16.89 11.03 -4.22
N GLN A 162 15.85 10.38 -3.69
CA GLN A 162 15.36 10.49 -2.33
C GLN A 162 14.70 9.18 -1.88
N ASN A 163 14.26 9.11 -0.62
CA ASN A 163 13.51 7.96 -0.12
C ASN A 163 12.11 7.90 -0.78
N PRO A 164 11.77 6.86 -1.56
CA PRO A 164 10.49 6.81 -2.28
C PRO A 164 9.26 6.69 -1.35
N PHE A 165 9.46 6.40 -0.07
CA PHE A 165 8.38 6.40 0.93
C PHE A 165 8.08 7.79 1.50
N ALA A 166 9.01 8.76 1.41
CA ALA A 166 8.77 10.13 1.87
C ALA A 166 8.33 11.02 0.70
N CYS A 167 7.11 11.55 0.75
CA CYS A 167 6.52 12.32 -0.36
C CYS A 167 5.95 13.67 0.10
N ASP A 168 6.55 14.77 -0.33
CA ASP A 168 6.03 16.15 -0.23
C ASP A 168 5.36 16.66 -1.52
N TRP A 169 5.12 15.76 -2.50
CA TRP A 169 4.45 16.08 -3.77
C TRP A 169 2.93 16.02 -3.69
N GLN A 170 2.37 15.24 -2.77
CA GLN A 170 0.97 15.30 -2.34
C GLN A 170 0.93 15.59 -0.83
N PHE A 171 -0.21 16.07 -0.30
CA PHE A 171 -0.29 16.56 1.09
C PHE A 171 0.73 17.69 1.35
N TRP A 172 1.06 18.52 0.35
CA TRP A 172 1.92 19.70 0.55
C TRP A 172 1.24 20.69 1.51
N PRO A 173 1.91 21.17 2.57
CA PRO A 173 3.35 21.12 2.82
C PRO A 173 3.81 20.05 3.83
N ILE A 174 2.89 19.43 4.56
CA ILE A 174 3.22 18.47 5.64
C ILE A 174 3.78 17.14 5.12
N GLY A 175 3.52 16.80 3.86
CA GLY A 175 3.91 15.56 3.19
C GLY A 175 3.28 14.31 3.78
N ILE A 176 3.55 13.15 3.18
CA ILE A 176 2.99 11.86 3.61
C ILE A 176 3.94 10.67 3.42
N ASN A 177 3.77 9.66 4.27
CA ASN A 177 4.55 8.43 4.27
C ASN A 177 3.86 7.33 3.45
N LEU A 178 4.39 7.06 2.25
CA LEU A 178 3.85 6.07 1.32
C LEU A 178 4.19 4.62 1.71
N ALA A 179 4.91 4.36 2.82
CA ALA A 179 5.06 3.01 3.35
C ALA A 179 3.72 2.44 3.88
N PHE A 180 2.77 3.32 4.19
CA PHE A 180 1.38 2.98 4.55
C PHE A 180 0.42 3.02 3.34
N TYR A 181 0.94 3.12 2.12
CA TYR A 181 0.19 3.17 0.87
C TYR A 181 0.54 1.98 -0.03
N THR A 182 -0.36 1.64 -0.96
CA THR A 182 -0.17 0.60 -1.97
C THR A 182 0.76 1.05 -3.09
N LEU A 183 1.99 1.47 -2.75
CA LEU A 183 2.97 2.06 -3.66
C LEU A 183 3.49 1.08 -4.74
N THR A 184 3.41 -0.24 -4.51
CA THR A 184 3.89 -1.28 -5.44
C THR A 184 5.36 -1.11 -5.87
N LEU A 185 6.26 -0.80 -4.94
CA LEU A 185 7.64 -0.36 -5.20
C LEU A 185 8.41 -1.27 -6.21
N LEU A 186 8.21 -2.59 -6.21
CA LEU A 186 8.83 -3.47 -7.21
C LEU A 186 8.33 -3.18 -8.64
N ASN A 187 7.02 -2.98 -8.81
CA ASN A 187 6.43 -2.64 -10.10
C ASN A 187 6.93 -1.26 -10.56
N GLY A 188 7.02 -0.29 -9.63
CA GLY A 188 7.67 0.99 -9.88
C GLY A 188 9.09 0.83 -10.43
N VAL A 189 9.96 0.10 -9.74
CA VAL A 189 11.35 -0.15 -10.18
C VAL A 189 11.42 -0.88 -11.52
N LEU A 190 10.60 -1.92 -11.74
CA LEU A 190 10.57 -2.65 -13.01
C LEU A 190 10.05 -1.80 -14.18
N SER A 191 9.22 -0.80 -13.91
CA SER A 191 8.69 0.10 -14.94
C SER A 191 9.70 1.15 -15.41
N ILE A 192 10.73 1.51 -14.63
CA ILE A 192 11.68 2.59 -14.96
C ILE A 192 12.21 2.52 -16.41
N PRO A 193 12.81 1.40 -16.89
CA PRO A 193 13.31 1.33 -18.27
C PRO A 193 12.19 1.38 -19.33
N LEU A 194 10.97 0.93 -18.99
CA LEU A 194 9.81 0.98 -19.88
C LEU A 194 9.28 2.42 -20.00
N GLN A 195 9.20 3.15 -18.88
CA GLN A 195 8.77 4.55 -18.86
C GLN A 195 9.65 5.46 -19.71
N VAL A 196 10.98 5.25 -19.68
CA VAL A 196 11.94 6.04 -20.45
C VAL A 196 11.76 5.87 -21.97
N VAL A 197 11.24 4.72 -22.42
CA VAL A 197 11.08 4.41 -23.86
C VAL A 197 9.65 4.61 -24.35
N PHE A 198 8.65 4.28 -23.54
CA PHE A 198 7.24 4.20 -23.96
C PHE A 198 6.27 5.07 -23.14
N GLY A 199 6.76 5.77 -22.10
CA GLY A 199 5.90 6.50 -21.16
C GLY A 199 5.22 5.62 -20.12
N VAL A 200 4.53 6.25 -19.17
CA VAL A 200 3.99 5.59 -17.96
C VAL A 200 2.83 4.66 -18.28
N THR A 201 1.88 5.08 -19.13
CA THR A 201 0.70 4.30 -19.53
C THR A 201 1.07 2.96 -20.17
N ALA A 202 1.97 2.98 -21.16
CA ALA A 202 2.47 1.76 -21.80
C ALA A 202 3.27 0.89 -20.83
N ALA A 203 4.07 1.49 -19.94
CA ALA A 203 4.81 0.74 -18.92
C ALA A 203 3.87 0.03 -17.92
N TYR A 204 2.79 0.68 -17.48
CA TYR A 204 1.74 0.07 -16.67
C TYR A 204 1.11 -1.13 -17.39
N ASN A 205 0.73 -0.97 -18.65
CA ASN A 205 0.10 -2.02 -19.45
C ASN A 205 1.04 -3.21 -19.70
N VAL A 206 2.33 -2.98 -19.96
CA VAL A 206 3.33 -4.06 -20.04
C VAL A 206 3.41 -4.82 -18.72
N LEU A 207 3.46 -4.13 -17.57
CA LEU A 207 3.52 -4.80 -16.26
C LEU A 207 2.24 -5.58 -15.96
N LEU A 208 1.07 -5.00 -16.20
CA LEU A 208 -0.21 -5.66 -15.99
C LEU A 208 -0.32 -6.94 -16.83
N LEU A 209 -0.05 -6.87 -18.15
CA LEU A 209 0.01 -8.06 -19.02
C LEU A 209 1.05 -9.06 -18.54
N SER A 210 2.24 -8.61 -18.12
CA SER A 210 3.27 -9.50 -17.57
C SER A 210 2.78 -10.26 -16.33
N SER A 211 1.88 -9.69 -15.51
CA SER A 211 1.32 -10.36 -14.34
C SER A 211 0.51 -11.62 -14.70
N PHE A 212 -0.17 -11.61 -15.85
CA PHE A 212 -0.90 -12.76 -16.38
C PHE A 212 0.08 -13.81 -16.92
N VAL A 213 1.02 -13.40 -17.77
CA VAL A 213 2.00 -14.28 -18.43
C VAL A 213 2.96 -14.94 -17.45
N ILE A 214 3.55 -14.16 -16.54
CA ILE A 214 4.49 -14.63 -15.52
C ILE A 214 3.73 -15.45 -14.46
N GLY A 215 2.55 -15.00 -14.02
CA GLY A 215 1.72 -15.73 -13.06
C GLY A 215 1.28 -17.11 -13.57
N GLY A 216 0.76 -17.18 -14.80
CA GLY A 216 0.38 -18.43 -15.46
C GLY A 216 1.59 -19.35 -15.68
N SER A 217 2.75 -18.79 -16.02
CA SER A 217 4.01 -19.52 -16.14
C SER A 217 4.52 -20.07 -14.81
N GLY A 218 4.42 -19.31 -13.72
CA GLY A 218 4.73 -19.77 -12.36
C GLY A 218 3.80 -20.90 -11.91
N ALA A 219 2.49 -20.73 -12.11
CA ALA A 219 1.49 -21.74 -11.78
C ALA A 219 1.65 -23.02 -12.64
N TYR A 220 2.00 -22.88 -13.93
CA TYR A 220 2.40 -23.99 -14.79
C TYR A 220 3.61 -24.76 -14.22
N LEU A 221 4.66 -24.05 -13.80
CA LEU A 221 5.85 -24.67 -13.20
C LEU A 221 5.54 -25.36 -11.87
N LEU A 222 4.70 -24.75 -11.03
CA LEU A 222 4.17 -25.32 -9.78
C LEU A 222 3.38 -26.61 -10.04
N CYS A 223 2.37 -26.57 -10.91
CA CYS A 223 1.54 -27.73 -11.24
C CYS A 223 2.38 -28.87 -11.82
N ARG A 224 3.35 -28.56 -12.69
CA ARG A 224 4.29 -29.55 -13.24
C ARG A 224 5.20 -30.16 -12.17
N GLU A 225 5.57 -29.40 -11.14
CA GLU A 225 6.36 -29.92 -10.02
C GLU A 225 5.53 -30.87 -9.13
N VAL A 226 4.27 -30.54 -8.84
CA VAL A 226 3.33 -31.38 -8.09
C VAL A 226 3.01 -32.68 -8.84
N LEU A 227 2.77 -32.61 -10.16
CA LEU A 227 2.57 -33.79 -11.01
C LEU A 227 3.78 -34.74 -11.00
N ARG A 228 5.01 -34.19 -10.94
CA ARG A 228 6.25 -34.98 -10.85
C ARG A 228 6.43 -35.70 -9.51
N CYS A 229 6.07 -35.07 -8.39
CA CYS A 229 6.07 -35.75 -7.08
C CYS A 229 5.25 -37.04 -7.15
N ARG A 230 4.00 -36.91 -7.59
CA ARG A 230 3.04 -38.01 -7.68
C ARG A 230 3.53 -39.13 -8.60
N ASP A 231 4.08 -38.79 -9.77
CA ASP A 231 4.62 -39.80 -10.68
C ASP A 231 5.81 -40.56 -10.06
N ALA A 232 6.65 -39.90 -9.25
CA ALA A 232 7.71 -40.58 -8.51
C ALA A 232 7.18 -41.49 -7.38
N GLU A 233 6.09 -41.10 -6.70
CA GLU A 233 5.41 -41.96 -5.72
C GLU A 233 4.70 -43.16 -6.37
N THR A 234 4.25 -43.03 -7.63
CA THR A 234 3.40 -44.03 -8.30
C THR A 234 4.17 -44.98 -9.22
N ARG A 235 5.31 -44.57 -9.80
CA ARG A 235 6.01 -45.37 -10.83
C ARG A 235 6.91 -46.46 -10.25
N ARG A 236 6.36 -47.67 -10.19
CA ARG A 236 7.11 -48.92 -10.44
C ARG A 236 7.18 -49.28 -11.95
N CYS A 237 6.71 -48.41 -12.85
CA CYS A 237 6.57 -48.70 -14.29
C CYS A 237 6.97 -47.52 -15.19
N GLY A 238 7.77 -47.79 -16.23
CA GLY A 238 7.75 -47.11 -17.54
C GLY A 238 8.39 -45.72 -17.70
N GLU A 239 9.39 -45.62 -18.58
CA GLU A 239 10.07 -44.38 -19.00
C GLU A 239 9.24 -43.50 -19.96
N VAL A 240 8.11 -42.96 -19.52
CA VAL A 240 7.35 -41.94 -20.30
C VAL A 240 6.91 -40.80 -19.39
N ALA A 241 7.82 -39.89 -19.04
CA ALA A 241 7.60 -38.85 -18.02
C ALA A 241 7.86 -37.39 -18.48
N GLY A 242 8.30 -37.18 -19.72
CA GLY A 242 8.81 -35.88 -20.17
C GLY A 242 7.77 -34.89 -20.72
N SER A 243 6.89 -35.36 -21.62
CA SER A 243 6.01 -34.48 -22.42
C SER A 243 4.52 -34.57 -22.09
N SER A 244 4.08 -35.60 -21.36
CA SER A 244 2.66 -35.85 -21.10
C SER A 244 2.09 -34.83 -20.09
N GLN A 245 2.83 -34.58 -19.01
CA GLN A 245 2.55 -33.61 -17.94
C GLN A 245 2.47 -32.13 -18.38
N VAL A 246 2.76 -31.80 -19.65
CA VAL A 246 2.79 -30.41 -20.13
C VAL A 246 1.39 -29.81 -20.23
N LEU A 247 0.45 -30.52 -20.85
CA LEU A 247 -0.92 -30.04 -21.01
C LEU A 247 -1.68 -29.99 -19.67
N PRO A 248 -1.65 -31.02 -18.80
CA PRO A 248 -2.27 -30.92 -17.47
C PRO A 248 -1.76 -29.73 -16.63
N ALA A 249 -0.44 -29.48 -16.64
CA ALA A 249 0.12 -28.32 -15.94
C ALA A 249 -0.27 -26.98 -16.59
N PHE A 250 -0.46 -26.94 -17.91
CA PHE A 250 -0.90 -25.73 -18.62
C PHE A 250 -2.31 -25.33 -18.21
N PHE A 251 -3.24 -26.27 -18.03
CA PHE A 251 -4.59 -25.97 -17.53
C PHE A 251 -4.60 -25.39 -16.11
N GLY A 252 -3.71 -25.84 -15.23
CA GLY A 252 -3.54 -25.24 -13.89
C GLY A 252 -3.06 -23.78 -13.97
N GLY A 253 -2.11 -23.48 -14.86
CA GLY A 253 -1.65 -22.10 -15.07
C GLY A 253 -2.64 -21.21 -15.81
N LEU A 254 -3.43 -21.77 -16.74
CA LEU A 254 -4.53 -21.12 -17.45
C LEU A 254 -5.59 -20.62 -16.46
N LEU A 255 -6.04 -21.48 -15.54
CA LEU A 255 -6.96 -21.08 -14.46
C LEU A 255 -6.34 -19.97 -13.59
N TYR A 256 -5.11 -20.17 -13.09
CA TYR A 256 -4.50 -19.20 -12.17
C TYR A 256 -4.32 -17.80 -12.79
N ALA A 257 -3.96 -17.73 -14.07
CA ALA A 257 -3.77 -16.46 -14.76
C ALA A 257 -5.11 -15.81 -15.16
N PHE A 258 -6.07 -16.57 -15.68
CA PHE A 258 -7.22 -16.02 -16.39
C PHE A 258 -8.58 -16.32 -15.75
N ALA A 259 -8.62 -16.84 -14.51
CA ALA A 259 -9.85 -16.88 -13.73
C ALA A 259 -10.49 -15.49 -13.66
N SER A 260 -11.82 -15.43 -13.84
CA SER A 260 -12.59 -14.19 -13.88
C SER A 260 -12.39 -13.30 -12.65
N ALA A 261 -12.10 -13.86 -11.47
CA ALA A 261 -11.77 -13.09 -10.27
C ALA A 261 -10.52 -12.19 -10.45
N LYS A 262 -9.50 -12.63 -11.20
CA LYS A 262 -8.30 -11.81 -11.50
C LYS A 262 -8.58 -10.76 -12.58
N LEU A 263 -9.32 -11.11 -13.62
CA LEU A 263 -9.75 -10.17 -14.66
C LEU A 263 -10.68 -9.08 -14.09
N PHE A 264 -11.51 -9.43 -13.11
CA PHE A 264 -12.38 -8.50 -12.40
C PHE A 264 -11.58 -7.43 -11.62
N TYR A 265 -10.54 -7.80 -10.87
CA TYR A 265 -9.67 -6.80 -10.23
C TYR A 265 -8.90 -5.93 -11.23
N ALA A 266 -8.56 -6.46 -12.42
CA ALA A 266 -7.99 -5.65 -13.49
C ALA A 266 -9.01 -4.66 -14.10
N ALA A 267 -10.28 -5.05 -14.21
CA ALA A 267 -11.37 -4.18 -14.66
C ALA A 267 -11.71 -3.05 -13.68
N LEU A 268 -11.51 -3.27 -12.38
CA LEU A 268 -11.63 -2.25 -11.32
C LEU A 268 -10.37 -1.37 -11.17
N GLY A 269 -9.42 -1.44 -12.12
CA GLY A 269 -8.19 -0.65 -12.07
C GLY A 269 -7.17 -1.09 -11.01
N GLN A 270 -7.46 -2.14 -10.24
CA GLN A 270 -6.63 -2.63 -9.13
C GLN A 270 -5.44 -3.47 -9.62
N GLY A 271 -4.58 -2.87 -10.45
CA GLY A 271 -3.38 -3.50 -11.01
C GLY A 271 -2.39 -4.04 -9.97
N ASN A 272 -2.38 -3.48 -8.76
CA ASN A 272 -1.64 -4.02 -7.60
C ASN A 272 -2.19 -5.38 -7.16
N ILE A 273 -3.52 -5.55 -7.13
CA ILE A 273 -4.20 -6.81 -6.80
C ILE A 273 -4.08 -7.80 -7.97
N ALA A 274 -4.07 -7.32 -9.22
CA ALA A 274 -3.71 -8.16 -10.36
C ALA A 274 -2.24 -8.65 -10.32
N SER A 275 -1.35 -7.97 -9.59
CA SER A 275 0.09 -8.26 -9.50
C SER A 275 0.43 -9.46 -8.57
N SER A 276 -0.19 -10.61 -8.84
CA SER A 276 -0.07 -11.88 -8.12
C SER A 276 1.07 -12.81 -8.60
N GLN A 277 1.83 -12.40 -9.62
CA GLN A 277 2.68 -13.28 -10.43
C GLN A 277 3.80 -14.00 -9.68
N TRP A 278 4.21 -13.52 -8.51
CA TRP A 278 5.32 -14.09 -7.74
C TRP A 278 4.86 -15.22 -6.79
N ILE A 279 3.58 -15.24 -6.40
CA ILE A 279 3.00 -16.24 -5.48
C ILE A 279 3.28 -17.69 -5.95
N PRO A 280 3.04 -18.08 -7.22
CA PRO A 280 3.26 -19.46 -7.63
C PRO A 280 4.73 -19.88 -7.64
N PHE A 281 5.66 -18.93 -7.87
CA PHE A 281 7.09 -19.20 -7.77
C PHE A 281 7.52 -19.38 -6.31
N ALA A 282 7.04 -18.53 -5.40
CA ALA A 282 7.29 -18.70 -3.97
C ALA A 282 6.77 -20.06 -3.50
N ALA A 283 5.53 -20.43 -3.85
CA ALA A 283 4.95 -21.74 -3.56
C ALA A 283 5.78 -22.89 -4.14
N LEU A 284 6.22 -22.81 -5.40
CA LEU A 284 7.08 -23.81 -6.05
C LEU A 284 8.38 -24.06 -5.29
N TYR A 285 9.05 -23.00 -4.85
CA TYR A 285 10.31 -23.13 -4.10
C TYR A 285 10.08 -23.53 -2.63
N LEU A 286 8.95 -23.16 -2.02
CA LEU A 286 8.48 -23.66 -0.72
C LEU A 286 8.25 -25.19 -0.74
N LEU A 287 7.67 -25.74 -1.81
CA LEU A 287 7.57 -27.19 -1.98
C LEU A 287 8.97 -27.84 -2.06
N ARG A 288 9.86 -27.30 -2.89
CA ARG A 288 11.21 -27.85 -3.11
C ARG A 288 12.10 -27.83 -1.87
N MET A 289 12.12 -26.72 -1.13
CA MET A 289 12.93 -26.62 0.11
C MET A 289 12.42 -27.54 1.22
N ALA A 290 11.13 -27.86 1.25
CA ALA A 290 10.51 -28.72 2.24
C ALA A 290 10.83 -30.22 2.04
N ARG A 291 11.25 -30.64 0.83
CA ARG A 291 11.62 -32.04 0.56
C ARG A 291 12.87 -32.48 1.33
N PRO A 292 13.06 -33.78 1.61
CA PRO A 292 14.28 -34.30 2.26
C PRO A 292 15.58 -33.84 1.55
N ASP A 293 15.58 -33.82 0.22
CA ASP A 293 16.70 -33.44 -0.65
C ASP A 293 16.76 -31.94 -1.01
N GLY A 294 15.82 -31.12 -0.51
CA GLY A 294 15.74 -29.68 -0.76
C GLY A 294 17.03 -28.92 -0.41
N ARG A 295 17.27 -27.79 -1.07
CA ARG A 295 18.54 -27.05 -0.96
C ARG A 295 18.33 -25.70 -0.28
N LEU A 296 19.39 -25.15 0.33
CA LEU A 296 19.38 -23.77 0.84
C LEU A 296 19.09 -22.76 -0.29
N ARG A 297 19.50 -23.07 -1.52
CA ARG A 297 19.13 -22.31 -2.72
C ARG A 297 17.61 -22.25 -2.94
N ASP A 298 16.87 -23.32 -2.65
CA ASP A 298 15.42 -23.30 -2.80
C ASP A 298 14.78 -22.42 -1.73
N ALA A 299 15.29 -22.41 -0.50
CA ALA A 299 14.86 -21.48 0.56
C ALA A 299 15.16 -20.01 0.20
N ALA A 300 16.33 -19.73 -0.37
CA ALA A 300 16.69 -18.39 -0.85
C ALA A 300 15.82 -17.92 -2.03
N LEU A 301 15.46 -18.81 -2.96
CA LEU A 301 14.54 -18.50 -4.06
C LEU A 301 13.09 -18.33 -3.58
N ALA A 302 12.64 -19.15 -2.62
CA ALA A 302 11.36 -18.94 -1.95
C ALA A 302 11.31 -17.56 -1.28
N ALA A 303 12.36 -17.18 -0.54
CA ALA A 303 12.47 -15.86 0.07
C ALA A 303 12.46 -14.73 -0.98
N LEU A 304 13.21 -14.87 -2.08
CA LEU A 304 13.25 -13.88 -3.16
C LEU A 304 11.85 -13.61 -3.74
N PHE A 305 11.11 -14.66 -4.11
CA PHE A 305 9.77 -14.49 -4.68
C PHE A 305 8.73 -14.04 -3.64
N PHE A 306 8.93 -14.38 -2.36
CA PHE A 306 8.10 -13.87 -1.27
C PHE A 306 8.32 -12.35 -1.08
N VAL A 307 9.58 -11.90 -1.06
CA VAL A 307 9.94 -10.48 -0.98
C VAL A 307 9.46 -9.73 -2.23
N PHE A 308 9.60 -10.32 -3.43
CA PHE A 308 9.03 -9.74 -4.65
C PHE A 308 7.51 -9.59 -4.56
N GLN A 309 6.80 -10.57 -3.98
CA GLN A 309 5.37 -10.40 -3.73
C GLN A 309 5.09 -9.30 -2.70
N ALA A 310 5.89 -9.17 -1.64
CA ALA A 310 5.71 -8.12 -0.62
C ALA A 310 5.91 -6.69 -1.17
N TYR A 311 6.86 -6.50 -2.08
CA TYR A 311 7.12 -5.21 -2.73
C TYR A 311 6.20 -4.96 -3.93
N ALA A 312 5.50 -5.97 -4.44
CA ALA A 312 4.44 -5.82 -5.44
C ALA A 312 3.07 -5.55 -4.80
N GLU A 313 2.69 -6.34 -3.79
CA GLU A 313 1.45 -6.20 -3.00
C GLU A 313 1.62 -6.87 -1.62
N LEU A 314 1.78 -6.05 -0.58
CA LEU A 314 2.03 -6.49 0.80
C LEU A 314 0.88 -7.34 1.38
N THR A 315 -0.37 -7.06 0.98
CA THR A 315 -1.55 -7.83 1.39
C THR A 315 -1.39 -9.30 0.99
N TYR A 316 -0.95 -9.57 -0.23
CA TYR A 316 -0.76 -10.92 -0.76
C TYR A 316 0.45 -11.63 -0.15
N ALA A 317 1.50 -10.90 0.25
CA ALA A 317 2.58 -11.48 1.04
C ALA A 317 2.10 -11.97 2.41
N SER A 318 1.14 -11.30 3.05
CA SER A 318 0.54 -11.79 4.31
C SER A 318 -0.26 -13.09 4.11
N PHE A 319 -0.95 -13.24 2.98
CA PHE A 319 -1.72 -14.46 2.66
C PHE A 319 -0.79 -15.62 2.33
N LEU A 320 0.29 -15.34 1.59
CA LEU A 320 1.38 -16.29 1.32
C LEU A 320 2.10 -16.70 2.61
N ALA A 321 2.21 -15.81 3.61
CA ALA A 321 2.76 -16.14 4.93
C ALA A 321 1.93 -17.24 5.62
N LEU A 322 0.61 -17.08 5.67
CA LEU A 322 -0.31 -18.07 6.27
C LEU A 322 -0.16 -19.45 5.60
N TRP A 323 -0.15 -19.49 4.26
CA TRP A 323 0.05 -20.74 3.52
C TRP A 323 1.45 -21.35 3.74
N ALA A 324 2.51 -20.52 3.75
CA ALA A 324 3.88 -20.96 3.98
C ALA A 324 4.09 -21.54 5.38
N VAL A 325 3.45 -20.96 6.41
CA VAL A 325 3.44 -21.49 7.78
C VAL A 325 2.69 -22.83 7.83
N ALA A 326 1.50 -22.92 7.26
CA ALA A 326 0.74 -24.17 7.22
C ALA A 326 1.50 -25.31 6.50
N TRP A 327 2.13 -25.01 5.35
CA TRP A 327 2.99 -25.94 4.64
C TRP A 327 4.24 -26.32 5.44
N GLY A 328 4.88 -25.36 6.10
CA GLY A 328 6.08 -25.59 6.92
C GLY A 328 5.80 -26.47 8.13
N LEU A 329 4.69 -26.24 8.85
CA LEU A 329 4.24 -27.10 9.93
C LEU A 329 3.97 -28.53 9.45
N LEU A 330 3.30 -28.70 8.30
CA LEU A 330 3.07 -30.02 7.71
C LEU A 330 4.39 -30.71 7.30
N ALA A 331 5.34 -29.97 6.72
CA ALA A 331 6.65 -30.50 6.33
C ALA A 331 7.48 -30.96 7.54
N ILE A 332 7.49 -30.16 8.61
CA ILE A 332 8.17 -30.50 9.87
C ILE A 332 7.48 -31.69 10.55
N LEU A 333 6.14 -31.70 10.64
CA LEU A 333 5.37 -32.82 11.18
C LEU A 333 5.65 -34.12 10.41
N ARG A 334 5.69 -34.08 9.08
CA ARG A 334 6.09 -35.22 8.26
C ARG A 334 7.52 -35.67 8.60
N ALA A 335 8.49 -34.76 8.72
CA ALA A 335 9.86 -35.10 9.08
C ALA A 335 9.96 -35.78 10.46
N VAL A 336 9.22 -35.28 11.46
CA VAL A 336 9.12 -35.87 12.81
C VAL A 336 8.51 -37.27 12.75
N VAL A 337 7.39 -37.46 12.06
CA VAL A 337 6.72 -38.78 11.94
C VAL A 337 7.62 -39.81 11.22
N HIS A 338 8.37 -39.40 10.19
CA HIS A 338 9.31 -40.30 9.51
C HIS A 338 10.51 -40.66 10.41
N ALA A 339 11.03 -39.71 11.18
CA ALA A 339 12.10 -39.97 12.16
C ALA A 339 11.65 -40.93 13.28
N GLY A 340 10.40 -40.79 13.74
CA GLY A 340 9.79 -41.66 14.75
C GLY A 340 9.49 -43.08 14.25
N ARG A 341 8.95 -43.24 13.03
CA ARG A 341 8.70 -44.57 12.43
C ARG A 341 9.97 -45.39 12.20
N GLY A 342 11.12 -44.71 12.01
CA GLY A 342 12.43 -45.36 11.99
C GLY A 342 12.94 -45.85 13.35
N ALA A 343 12.14 -45.80 14.43
CA ALA A 343 12.48 -46.38 15.74
C ALA A 343 11.83 -47.75 15.97
N THR A 344 10.63 -48.01 15.45
CA THR A 344 9.86 -49.23 15.73
C THR A 344 10.08 -50.38 14.74
N ALA A 345 10.78 -50.13 13.62
CA ALA A 345 11.05 -51.13 12.59
C ALA A 345 12.28 -52.03 12.90
N ASP A 346 13.34 -51.46 13.47
CA ASP A 346 14.59 -52.21 13.76
C ASP A 346 14.45 -53.22 14.91
N GLU A 347 13.46 -53.06 15.79
CA GLU A 347 13.32 -53.88 17.00
C GLU A 347 12.39 -55.09 16.84
N LYS A 348 11.62 -55.18 15.74
CA LYS A 348 10.64 -56.27 15.52
C LYS A 348 10.94 -57.19 14.33
N GLN A 349 12.07 -57.04 13.64
CA GLN A 349 12.36 -57.81 12.43
C GLN A 349 13.61 -58.72 12.47
N VAL A 350 14.04 -59.15 13.67
CA VAL A 350 15.19 -60.07 13.86
C VAL A 350 14.80 -61.41 14.51
N GLY A 351 13.54 -61.61 14.92
CA GLY A 351 13.14 -62.77 15.75
C GLY A 351 12.69 -64.06 15.03
N TRP A 352 11.95 -63.97 13.91
CA TRP A 352 10.95 -65.03 13.59
C TRP A 352 10.99 -65.68 12.20
N ILE A 353 12.04 -65.51 11.39
CA ILE A 353 12.23 -66.30 10.16
C ILE A 353 13.64 -66.93 10.11
N ARG A 354 13.88 -67.84 11.06
CA ARG A 354 14.88 -68.92 10.93
C ARG A 354 14.17 -70.28 10.97
N GLY A 355 13.51 -70.60 9.87
CA GLY A 355 12.82 -71.88 9.67
C GLY A 355 12.16 -71.91 8.29
N LEU A 356 12.27 -73.06 7.62
CA LEU A 356 11.52 -73.40 6.39
C LEU A 356 11.81 -72.56 5.14
N SER A 357 12.96 -72.81 4.50
CA SER A 357 13.03 -73.12 3.05
C SER A 357 14.45 -73.49 2.59
N ARG A 358 14.80 -74.77 2.68
CA ARG A 358 15.75 -75.37 1.74
C ARG A 358 15.01 -75.57 0.42
N PHE A 359 15.45 -74.98 -0.69
CA PHE A 359 15.50 -75.63 -2.02
C PHE A 359 16.09 -74.70 -3.10
N GLY A 360 17.07 -75.22 -3.86
CA GLY A 360 17.38 -74.89 -5.26
C GLY A 360 17.63 -73.43 -5.72
N GLY A 361 18.89 -73.12 -6.07
CA GLY A 361 19.17 -72.20 -7.19
C GLY A 361 20.26 -71.14 -7.02
N ARG A 362 21.38 -71.33 -7.74
CA ARG A 362 22.41 -70.33 -8.15
C ARG A 362 23.05 -69.44 -7.06
N ARG A 363 24.36 -69.70 -6.83
CA ARG A 363 25.28 -68.77 -6.16
C ARG A 363 25.36 -67.43 -6.92
N GLN A 364 24.86 -66.34 -6.34
CA GLN A 364 25.38 -65.00 -6.63
C GLN A 364 26.56 -64.71 -5.69
N LYS A 365 27.60 -64.01 -6.18
CA LYS A 365 28.71 -63.53 -5.34
C LYS A 365 28.17 -62.59 -4.25
N PRO A 366 28.70 -62.62 -3.02
CA PRO A 366 28.43 -61.57 -2.03
C PRO A 366 28.87 -60.22 -2.59
N ALA A 367 28.00 -59.21 -2.50
CA ALA A 367 28.38 -57.84 -2.76
C ALA A 367 29.19 -57.31 -1.55
N ASP A 368 30.43 -56.92 -1.83
CA ASP A 368 31.33 -56.06 -1.06
C ASP A 368 30.80 -55.53 0.31
N PRO A 369 31.38 -55.99 1.45
CA PRO A 369 31.03 -55.51 2.79
C PRO A 369 31.27 -54.01 3.01
N GLU A 370 32.28 -53.41 2.35
CA GLU A 370 32.68 -52.03 2.62
C GLU A 370 31.62 -51.01 2.17
N ARG A 371 30.78 -51.39 1.19
CA ARG A 371 29.71 -50.52 0.70
C ARG A 371 28.55 -50.37 1.69
N ARG A 372 28.40 -51.27 2.67
CA ARG A 372 27.43 -51.13 3.77
C ARG A 372 27.94 -50.22 4.89
N LEU A 373 29.26 -50.15 5.09
CA LEU A 373 29.88 -49.33 6.15
C LEU A 373 29.94 -47.83 5.81
N ARG A 374 29.80 -47.45 4.53
CA ARG A 374 29.71 -46.03 4.13
C ARG A 374 28.30 -45.43 4.18
N THR A 375 27.26 -46.24 4.34
CA THR A 375 25.92 -45.76 4.73
C THR A 375 25.81 -45.60 6.24
N ALA A 376 26.69 -44.78 6.82
CA ALA A 376 26.55 -44.34 8.20
C ALA A 376 25.17 -43.70 8.38
N SER A 377 24.39 -44.24 9.31
CA SER A 377 23.07 -43.77 9.69
C SER A 377 23.16 -42.33 10.20
N ARG A 378 22.91 -41.36 9.31
CA ARG A 378 22.87 -39.94 9.68
C ARG A 378 21.90 -39.77 10.86
N PRO A 379 22.31 -39.12 11.97
CA PRO A 379 21.50 -39.10 13.18
C PRO A 379 20.10 -38.55 12.90
N LYS A 380 19.06 -39.20 13.46
CA LYS A 380 17.64 -38.89 13.22
C LYS A 380 17.31 -37.40 13.40
N GLN A 381 18.00 -36.73 14.33
CA GLN A 381 17.94 -35.28 14.56
C GLN A 381 18.18 -34.45 13.28
N TRP A 382 19.11 -34.83 12.41
CA TRP A 382 19.39 -34.09 11.16
C TRP A 382 18.26 -34.17 10.13
N ALA A 383 17.36 -35.16 10.21
CA ALA A 383 16.19 -35.22 9.35
C ALA A 383 15.14 -34.15 9.72
N ILE A 384 15.07 -33.79 11.01
CA ILE A 384 14.14 -32.78 11.56
C ILE A 384 14.77 -31.37 11.51
N LEU A 385 16.06 -31.25 11.87
CA LEU A 385 16.76 -29.95 11.90
C LEU A 385 16.92 -29.31 10.51
N ARG A 386 17.00 -30.10 9.44
CA ARG A 386 17.15 -29.59 8.06
C ARG A 386 15.96 -28.75 7.57
N PRO A 387 14.70 -29.22 7.58
CA PRO A 387 13.57 -28.39 7.20
C PRO A 387 13.47 -27.16 8.12
N ILE A 388 13.64 -27.32 9.44
CA ILE A 388 13.63 -26.19 10.39
C ILE A 388 14.66 -25.12 9.99
N ALA A 389 15.92 -25.49 9.76
CA ALA A 389 16.97 -24.55 9.35
C ALA A 389 16.67 -23.86 8.00
N ARG A 390 16.03 -24.55 7.05
CA ARG A 390 15.61 -23.96 5.77
C ARG A 390 14.45 -22.97 5.94
N PHE A 391 13.46 -23.28 6.79
CA PHE A 391 12.36 -22.36 7.12
C PHE A 391 12.83 -21.16 7.95
N ALA A 392 13.80 -21.35 8.85
CA ALA A 392 14.47 -20.26 9.56
C ALA A 392 15.25 -19.34 8.61
N LEU A 393 16.00 -19.90 7.65
CA LEU A 393 16.68 -19.13 6.61
C LEU A 393 15.69 -18.34 5.73
N LEU A 394 14.58 -18.96 5.33
CA LEU A 394 13.48 -18.28 4.63
C LEU A 394 12.96 -17.09 5.45
N ALA A 395 12.62 -17.30 6.72
CA ALA A 395 12.09 -16.26 7.59
C ALA A 395 13.10 -15.11 7.77
N LEU A 396 14.39 -15.42 7.99
CA LEU A 396 15.48 -14.44 8.09
C LEU A 396 15.60 -13.60 6.81
N LEU A 397 15.62 -14.24 5.63
CA LEU A 397 15.77 -13.56 4.35
C LEU A 397 14.54 -12.73 3.98
N VAL A 398 13.33 -13.19 4.32
CA VAL A 398 12.10 -12.41 4.14
C VAL A 398 12.11 -11.20 5.08
N ALA A 399 12.42 -11.39 6.37
CA ALA A 399 12.51 -10.30 7.34
C ALA A 399 13.55 -9.24 6.93
N ALA A 400 14.75 -9.67 6.50
CA ALA A 400 15.77 -8.76 5.96
C ALA A 400 15.31 -8.05 4.67
N GLY A 401 14.59 -8.76 3.79
CA GLY A 401 14.06 -8.19 2.56
C GLY A 401 12.98 -7.13 2.79
N ILE A 402 12.08 -7.32 3.75
CA ILE A 402 11.02 -6.34 4.08
C ILE A 402 11.46 -5.25 5.08
N ALA A 403 12.65 -5.39 5.68
CA ALA A 403 13.17 -4.43 6.67
C ALA A 403 13.15 -2.96 6.21
N PRO A 404 13.43 -2.60 4.93
CA PRO A 404 13.29 -1.22 4.46
C PRO A 404 11.86 -0.66 4.56
N ILE A 405 10.84 -1.47 4.28
CA ILE A 405 9.42 -1.06 4.44
C ILE A 405 9.14 -0.85 5.93
N LEU A 406 9.47 -1.83 6.77
CA LEU A 406 9.24 -1.76 8.21
C LEU A 406 9.98 -0.59 8.88
N ALA A 407 11.20 -0.28 8.44
CA ALA A 407 11.99 0.86 8.94
C ALA A 407 11.35 2.22 8.63
N ASN A 408 10.54 2.31 7.56
CA ASN A 408 9.77 3.51 7.24
C ASN A 408 8.42 3.57 7.96
N MET A 409 7.81 2.43 8.31
CA MET A 409 6.54 2.39 9.06
C MET A 409 6.73 2.58 10.58
N LEU A 410 7.82 2.03 11.14
CA LEU A 410 8.00 1.93 12.59
C LEU A 410 8.13 3.28 13.34
N PRO A 411 8.73 4.35 12.78
CA PRO A 411 8.76 5.67 13.43
C PRO A 411 7.34 6.22 13.64
N ASP A 412 6.51 6.22 12.59
CA ASP A 412 5.14 6.75 12.65
C ASP A 412 4.27 5.91 13.59
N LEU A 413 4.35 4.58 13.55
CA LEU A 413 3.62 3.70 14.50
C LEU A 413 4.04 3.89 15.96
N ARG A 414 5.28 4.33 16.22
CA ARG A 414 5.76 4.65 17.58
C ARG A 414 5.31 6.02 18.06
N THR A 415 5.09 6.96 17.15
CA THR A 415 4.75 8.36 17.46
C THR A 415 3.24 8.60 17.47
N GLU A 416 2.51 7.97 16.56
CA GLU A 416 1.06 8.17 16.32
C GLU A 416 0.21 6.96 16.76
N GLY A 417 0.85 5.90 17.28
CA GLY A 417 0.18 4.66 17.68
C GLY A 417 -0.28 3.77 16.51
N ASP A 418 -1.16 2.80 16.80
CA ASP A 418 -1.71 1.88 15.79
C ASP A 418 -2.88 2.50 15.01
N PHE A 419 -2.56 3.47 14.14
CA PHE A 419 -3.49 3.95 13.12
C PHE A 419 -3.64 2.97 11.93
N PHE A 420 -2.98 1.80 11.93
CA PHE A 420 -3.13 0.79 10.89
C PHE A 420 -4.53 0.16 10.90
N THR A 421 -5.12 0.07 12.10
CA THR A 421 -6.49 -0.39 12.35
C THR A 421 -7.56 0.68 12.17
N SER A 422 -7.19 1.98 12.08
CA SER A 422 -8.13 3.12 12.05
C SER A 422 -9.19 3.00 10.94
N GLY A 423 -10.48 2.99 11.34
CA GLY A 423 -11.62 2.72 10.45
C GLY A 423 -11.92 1.23 10.22
N GLY A 424 -11.53 0.34 11.14
CA GLY A 424 -11.92 -1.07 11.14
C GLY A 424 -13.43 -1.26 11.00
N GLY A 425 -13.83 -2.13 10.07
CA GLY A 425 -15.18 -2.21 9.51
C GLY A 425 -15.12 -2.55 8.02
N PHE A 426 -16.28 -2.67 7.38
CA PHE A 426 -16.45 -3.01 5.95
C PHE A 426 -15.96 -4.39 5.47
N ALA A 427 -15.40 -5.26 6.33
CA ALA A 427 -15.01 -6.62 5.92
C ALA A 427 -16.17 -7.34 5.22
N ASP A 428 -17.33 -7.34 5.89
CA ASP A 428 -18.69 -7.51 5.38
C ASP A 428 -18.94 -7.11 3.92
N LEU A 429 -18.70 -5.84 3.57
CA LEU A 429 -19.02 -5.28 2.25
C LEU A 429 -18.16 -5.92 1.15
N PHE A 430 -16.93 -6.32 1.50
CA PHE A 430 -15.95 -6.89 0.58
C PHE A 430 -15.79 -8.42 0.76
N SER A 431 -16.68 -9.05 1.54
CA SER A 431 -16.82 -10.51 1.64
C SER A 431 -17.31 -11.10 0.32
N ALA A 432 -16.87 -12.32 0.02
CA ALA A 432 -17.45 -13.11 -1.06
C ALA A 432 -18.87 -13.56 -0.70
N ASP A 433 -19.81 -13.40 -1.63
CA ASP A 433 -21.14 -13.98 -1.51
C ASP A 433 -21.12 -15.42 -2.04
N LEU A 434 -21.79 -16.34 -1.35
CA LEU A 434 -21.85 -17.75 -1.76
C LEU A 434 -22.52 -17.92 -3.14
N ALA A 435 -23.48 -17.07 -3.50
CA ALA A 435 -24.08 -17.05 -4.83
C ALA A 435 -23.08 -16.63 -5.93
N GLY A 436 -22.09 -15.80 -5.58
CA GLY A 436 -20.99 -15.41 -6.45
C GLY A 436 -20.08 -16.58 -6.87
N TYR A 437 -20.11 -17.70 -6.15
CA TYR A 437 -19.41 -18.93 -6.56
C TYR A 437 -20.17 -19.76 -7.59
N ALA A 438 -21.49 -19.58 -7.70
CA ALA A 438 -22.35 -20.38 -8.58
C ALA A 438 -22.47 -19.81 -9.99
N LEU A 439 -22.33 -18.49 -10.16
CA LEU A 439 -22.62 -17.77 -11.39
C LEU A 439 -21.35 -17.16 -12.02
N PRO A 440 -21.26 -16.99 -13.35
CA PRO A 440 -20.12 -16.30 -13.98
C PRO A 440 -20.09 -14.82 -13.62
N THR A 441 -18.94 -14.16 -13.81
CA THR A 441 -18.77 -12.73 -13.50
C THR A 441 -19.76 -11.84 -14.24
N GLN A 442 -20.18 -10.74 -13.61
CA GLN A 442 -20.96 -9.69 -14.26
C GLN A 442 -20.28 -9.05 -15.50
N LEU A 443 -18.98 -9.27 -15.71
CA LEU A 443 -18.25 -8.85 -16.91
C LEU A 443 -18.39 -9.80 -18.11
N HIS A 444 -19.07 -10.95 -17.95
CA HIS A 444 -19.17 -11.94 -19.01
C HIS A 444 -20.03 -11.44 -20.18
N PRO A 445 -19.55 -11.42 -21.44
CA PRO A 445 -20.24 -10.74 -22.54
C PRO A 445 -21.65 -11.28 -22.82
N PHE A 446 -21.85 -12.60 -22.69
CA PHE A 446 -23.16 -13.24 -22.95
C PHE A 446 -24.08 -13.37 -21.73
N LEU A 447 -23.53 -13.34 -20.50
CA LEU A 447 -24.26 -13.73 -19.28
C LEU A 447 -24.27 -12.63 -18.23
N GLY A 448 -23.31 -11.71 -18.28
CA GLY A 448 -23.17 -10.60 -17.34
C GLY A 448 -24.36 -9.65 -17.32
N GLY A 449 -25.12 -9.53 -18.43
CA GLY A 449 -26.40 -8.81 -18.45
C GLY A 449 -27.40 -9.41 -17.46
N VAL A 450 -27.59 -10.74 -17.51
CA VAL A 450 -28.45 -11.49 -16.59
C VAL A 450 -27.95 -11.39 -15.15
N ILE A 451 -26.63 -11.40 -14.93
CA ILE A 451 -26.05 -11.25 -13.58
C ILE A 451 -26.31 -9.85 -13.00
N ARG A 452 -26.10 -8.80 -13.79
CA ARG A 452 -26.42 -7.42 -13.37
C ARG A 452 -27.91 -7.23 -13.15
N GLU A 453 -28.75 -7.83 -13.99
CA GLU A 453 -30.20 -7.81 -13.80
C GLU A 453 -30.61 -8.56 -12.52
N LEU A 454 -30.09 -9.75 -12.25
CA LEU A 454 -30.34 -10.49 -11.00
C LEU A 454 -29.83 -9.75 -9.76
N ALA A 455 -28.73 -9.00 -9.86
CA ALA A 455 -28.23 -8.14 -8.78
C ALA A 455 -29.16 -6.93 -8.56
N ASN A 456 -29.51 -6.21 -9.63
CA ASN A 456 -30.40 -5.04 -9.57
C ASN A 456 -31.83 -5.38 -9.14
N ASN A 457 -32.36 -6.53 -9.60
CA ASN A 457 -33.67 -7.06 -9.24
C ASN A 457 -33.64 -7.87 -7.93
N SER A 458 -32.48 -8.02 -7.27
CA SER A 458 -32.44 -8.55 -5.92
C SER A 458 -33.13 -7.54 -5.00
N ALA A 459 -34.36 -7.84 -4.61
CA ALA A 459 -35.19 -6.91 -3.86
C ALA A 459 -34.44 -6.40 -2.64
N ALA A 460 -34.38 -5.06 -2.49
CA ALA A 460 -33.86 -4.42 -1.29
C ALA A 460 -34.64 -4.96 -0.10
N LYS A 461 -33.97 -5.76 0.73
CA LYS A 461 -34.62 -6.45 1.85
C LYS A 461 -34.94 -5.43 2.95
N SER A 462 -35.76 -5.82 3.92
CA SER A 462 -36.16 -4.96 5.05
C SER A 462 -35.00 -4.49 5.94
N ASP A 463 -33.80 -5.06 5.77
CA ASP A 463 -32.54 -4.68 6.41
C ASP A 463 -31.65 -3.78 5.53
N GLY A 464 -32.12 -3.37 4.34
CA GLY A 464 -31.36 -2.60 3.36
C GLY A 464 -30.39 -3.42 2.50
N SER A 465 -30.33 -4.74 2.64
CA SER A 465 -29.39 -5.57 1.88
C SER A 465 -29.84 -5.82 0.43
N PHE A 466 -28.91 -5.59 -0.50
CA PHE A 466 -28.97 -5.98 -1.92
C PHE A 466 -27.85 -6.99 -2.20
N TRP A 467 -27.88 -7.71 -3.33
CA TRP A 467 -26.78 -8.61 -3.74
C TRP A 467 -25.73 -7.81 -4.55
N PRO A 468 -24.54 -7.53 -3.98
CA PRO A 468 -23.53 -6.74 -4.68
C PRO A 468 -22.61 -7.64 -5.52
N VAL A 469 -22.25 -7.16 -6.71
CA VAL A 469 -21.37 -7.87 -7.66
C VAL A 469 -20.17 -7.01 -8.11
N ASP A 470 -20.03 -5.81 -7.56
CA ASP A 470 -19.20 -4.70 -8.03
C ASP A 470 -17.92 -4.46 -7.21
N LYS A 471 -17.77 -5.08 -6.02
CA LYS A 471 -16.63 -4.82 -5.10
C LYS A 471 -15.87 -6.09 -4.69
N GLY A 472 -15.89 -7.10 -5.54
CA GLY A 472 -15.13 -8.35 -5.36
C GLY A 472 -15.90 -9.47 -4.67
N GLN A 473 -17.18 -9.29 -4.38
CA GLN A 473 -18.03 -10.31 -3.75
C GLN A 473 -18.29 -11.51 -4.68
N HIS A 474 -17.98 -11.37 -5.97
CA HIS A 474 -18.24 -12.35 -7.03
C HIS A 474 -16.98 -13.15 -7.40
N ILE A 475 -16.75 -14.30 -6.74
CA ILE A 475 -15.59 -15.18 -7.00
C ILE A 475 -16.04 -16.44 -7.73
N TYR A 476 -16.16 -16.38 -9.06
CA TYR A 476 -16.50 -17.55 -9.86
C TYR A 476 -15.28 -18.44 -10.13
N LEU A 477 -15.36 -19.73 -9.75
CA LEU A 477 -14.30 -20.71 -9.98
C LEU A 477 -14.37 -21.41 -11.35
N GLY A 478 -15.51 -21.39 -12.04
CA GLY A 478 -15.74 -22.17 -13.26
C GLY A 478 -16.19 -23.60 -12.96
N TYR A 479 -17.26 -24.06 -13.61
CA TYR A 479 -17.73 -25.45 -13.51
C TYR A 479 -16.73 -26.44 -14.10
N THR A 480 -16.08 -26.09 -15.21
CA THR A 480 -15.04 -26.89 -15.85
C THR A 480 -13.84 -27.08 -14.91
N ALA A 481 -13.40 -26.00 -14.25
CA ALA A 481 -12.34 -26.08 -13.25
C ALA A 481 -12.76 -26.88 -12.02
N LEU A 482 -13.97 -26.66 -11.48
CA LEU A 482 -14.48 -27.39 -10.32
C LEU A 482 -14.57 -28.90 -10.60
N ALA A 483 -15.11 -29.30 -11.75
CA ALA A 483 -15.18 -30.70 -12.17
C ALA A 483 -13.77 -31.34 -12.28
N LEU A 484 -12.82 -30.65 -12.90
CA LEU A 484 -11.43 -31.11 -12.98
C LEU A 484 -10.78 -31.20 -11.58
N ALA A 485 -10.99 -30.23 -10.70
CA ALA A 485 -10.47 -30.23 -9.34
C ALA A 485 -11.02 -31.40 -8.51
N LEU A 486 -12.32 -31.70 -8.62
CA LEU A 486 -12.96 -32.85 -7.95
C LEU A 486 -12.44 -34.19 -8.49
N ILE A 487 -12.28 -34.33 -9.82
CA ILE A 487 -11.66 -35.52 -10.44
C ILE A 487 -10.20 -35.67 -9.97
N GLY A 488 -9.45 -34.57 -9.88
CA GLY A 488 -8.09 -34.52 -9.39
C GLY A 488 -7.97 -34.96 -7.94
N LEU A 489 -8.85 -34.45 -7.07
CA LEU A 489 -8.96 -34.85 -5.66
C LEU A 489 -9.31 -36.34 -5.54
N TRP A 490 -10.36 -36.81 -6.22
CA TRP A 490 -10.76 -38.22 -6.17
C TRP A 490 -9.66 -39.18 -6.65
N ARG A 491 -8.93 -38.82 -7.71
CA ARG A 491 -7.75 -39.57 -8.18
C ARG A 491 -6.55 -39.45 -7.24
N GLY A 492 -6.39 -38.32 -6.57
CA GLY A 492 -5.25 -38.01 -5.70
C GLY A 492 -5.46 -38.36 -4.23
N ARG A 493 -6.66 -38.81 -3.83
CA ARG A 493 -7.10 -39.04 -2.43
C ARG A 493 -6.23 -39.97 -1.57
N ARG A 494 -5.28 -40.70 -2.16
CA ARG A 494 -4.29 -41.54 -1.46
C ARG A 494 -3.00 -40.80 -1.12
N GLY A 495 -2.71 -39.67 -1.77
CA GLY A 495 -1.54 -38.84 -1.54
C GLY A 495 -1.83 -37.72 -0.54
N ALA A 496 -0.96 -37.54 0.45
CA ALA A 496 -1.10 -36.51 1.47
C ALA A 496 -0.90 -35.08 0.93
N GLU A 497 -0.23 -34.91 -0.22
CA GLU A 497 -0.12 -33.61 -0.91
C GLU A 497 -1.45 -33.17 -1.53
N THR A 498 -2.22 -34.08 -2.12
CA THR A 498 -3.57 -33.78 -2.65
C THR A 498 -4.48 -33.22 -1.56
N TRP A 499 -4.46 -33.84 -0.37
CA TRP A 499 -5.26 -33.39 0.77
C TRP A 499 -4.78 -32.05 1.34
N PHE A 500 -3.48 -31.75 1.29
CA PHE A 500 -2.98 -30.42 1.63
C PHE A 500 -3.51 -29.35 0.67
N TRP A 501 -3.53 -29.62 -0.65
CA TRP A 501 -4.09 -28.69 -1.63
C TRP A 501 -5.61 -28.51 -1.47
N ALA A 502 -6.35 -29.60 -1.22
CA ALA A 502 -7.79 -29.54 -0.97
C ALA A 502 -8.13 -28.80 0.35
N ALA A 503 -7.39 -29.07 1.42
CA ALA A 503 -7.55 -28.35 2.69
C ALA A 503 -7.17 -26.86 2.57
N SER A 504 -6.12 -26.53 1.80
CA SER A 504 -5.75 -25.15 1.50
C SER A 504 -6.84 -24.44 0.70
N ALA A 505 -7.39 -25.10 -0.34
CA ALA A 505 -8.49 -24.56 -1.12
C ALA A 505 -9.73 -24.32 -0.24
N LEU A 506 -10.13 -25.29 0.59
CA LEU A 506 -11.26 -25.13 1.52
C LEU A 506 -11.01 -24.02 2.53
N ALA A 507 -9.82 -23.94 3.14
CA ALA A 507 -9.49 -22.90 4.10
C ALA A 507 -9.55 -21.50 3.47
N PHE A 508 -8.91 -21.29 2.31
CA PHE A 508 -8.95 -19.98 1.64
C PHE A 508 -10.33 -19.66 1.07
N PHE A 509 -11.12 -20.64 0.63
CA PHE A 509 -12.54 -20.45 0.30
C PHE A 509 -13.32 -19.90 1.51
N LEU A 510 -13.23 -20.56 2.67
CA LEU A 510 -13.90 -20.10 3.90
C LEU A 510 -13.44 -18.69 4.32
N LEU A 511 -12.17 -18.35 4.11
CA LEU A 511 -11.66 -17.00 4.38
C LEU A 511 -12.16 -15.94 3.38
N THR A 512 -12.51 -16.31 2.15
CA THR A 512 -13.10 -15.33 1.21
C THR A 512 -14.49 -14.89 1.61
N LEU A 513 -15.27 -15.74 2.28
CA LEU A 513 -16.64 -15.46 2.73
C LEU A 513 -16.70 -14.42 3.85
N GLY A 514 -15.56 -14.04 4.45
CA GLY A 514 -15.49 -13.00 5.48
C GLY A 514 -16.01 -13.45 6.84
N PRO A 515 -16.35 -12.51 7.74
CA PRO A 515 -16.66 -12.82 9.14
C PRO A 515 -18.03 -13.50 9.32
N SER A 516 -18.99 -13.22 8.43
CA SER A 516 -20.34 -13.77 8.44
C SER A 516 -20.71 -14.37 7.08
N LEU A 517 -21.48 -15.47 7.06
CA LEU A 517 -21.90 -16.09 5.80
C LEU A 517 -22.97 -15.26 5.07
N ARG A 518 -22.71 -14.93 3.80
CA ARG A 518 -23.63 -14.21 2.91
C ARG A 518 -24.10 -15.05 1.72
N VAL A 519 -25.39 -14.96 1.41
CA VAL A 519 -26.03 -15.65 0.29
C VAL A 519 -27.02 -14.71 -0.40
N ALA A 520 -26.77 -14.36 -1.67
CA ALA A 520 -27.56 -13.40 -2.45
C ALA A 520 -27.83 -12.08 -1.68
N GLY A 521 -26.76 -11.52 -1.12
CA GLY A 521 -26.76 -10.31 -0.31
C GLY A 521 -27.33 -10.47 1.10
N ARG A 522 -27.96 -11.60 1.44
CA ARG A 522 -28.49 -11.83 2.79
C ARG A 522 -27.38 -12.28 3.71
N ASP A 523 -27.14 -11.53 4.79
CA ASP A 523 -26.32 -12.00 5.91
C ASP A 523 -27.12 -13.01 6.75
N LEU A 524 -26.50 -14.15 7.05
CA LEU A 524 -27.10 -15.20 7.86
C LEU A 524 -26.66 -15.16 9.34
N GLY A 525 -25.76 -14.24 9.72
CA GLY A 525 -25.24 -14.11 11.08
C GLY A 525 -24.38 -15.29 11.54
N LEU A 526 -24.06 -16.24 10.66
CA LEU A 526 -23.26 -17.42 10.97
C LEU A 526 -21.76 -17.03 10.97
N PRO A 527 -21.06 -17.09 12.13
CA PRO A 527 -19.67 -16.67 12.22
C PRO A 527 -18.74 -17.65 11.48
N LEU A 528 -17.74 -17.09 10.80
CA LEU A 528 -16.80 -17.82 9.94
C LEU A 528 -15.33 -17.59 10.34
N PRO A 529 -14.39 -18.46 9.92
CA PRO A 529 -13.00 -18.42 10.40
C PRO A 529 -12.22 -17.12 10.13
N PHE A 530 -12.68 -16.28 9.20
CA PHE A 530 -12.06 -14.97 8.97
C PHE A 530 -12.19 -14.04 10.18
N ASP A 531 -13.27 -14.14 10.97
CA ASP A 531 -13.45 -13.30 12.17
C ASP A 531 -12.30 -13.49 13.18
N LEU A 532 -11.84 -14.73 13.36
CA LEU A 532 -10.66 -15.04 14.18
C LEU A 532 -9.36 -14.49 13.57
N ILE A 533 -9.20 -14.54 12.24
CA ILE A 533 -8.00 -13.99 11.58
C ILE A 533 -7.98 -12.47 11.63
N ALA A 534 -9.13 -11.81 11.48
CA ALA A 534 -9.27 -10.36 11.59
C ALA A 534 -8.89 -9.83 12.98
N GLN A 535 -8.90 -10.66 14.02
CA GLN A 535 -8.46 -10.28 15.36
C GLN A 535 -6.94 -10.39 15.58
N LEU A 536 -6.19 -11.07 14.69
CA LEU A 536 -4.74 -11.24 14.82
C LEU A 536 -3.99 -9.94 14.50
N PRO A 537 -2.90 -9.61 15.24
CA PRO A 537 -1.98 -8.54 14.86
C PRO A 537 -1.52 -8.66 13.39
N VAL A 538 -1.24 -7.53 12.74
CA VAL A 538 -1.04 -7.40 11.27
C VAL A 538 -2.32 -7.63 10.44
N PHE A 539 -3.16 -8.61 10.78
CA PHE A 539 -4.38 -8.93 10.04
C PHE A 539 -5.59 -8.04 10.39
N LYS A 540 -5.61 -7.38 11.57
CA LYS A 540 -6.61 -6.35 11.94
C LYS A 540 -6.81 -5.23 10.90
N GLY A 541 -5.82 -4.96 10.05
CA GLY A 541 -5.93 -3.99 8.95
C GLY A 541 -6.63 -4.51 7.69
N ASN A 542 -6.86 -5.83 7.56
CA ASN A 542 -7.41 -6.46 6.37
C ASN A 542 -8.94 -6.35 6.32
N ARG A 543 -9.45 -5.62 5.32
CA ARG A 543 -10.89 -5.37 5.11
C ARG A 543 -11.48 -6.05 3.88
N TYR A 544 -10.70 -6.85 3.15
CA TYR A 544 -11.12 -7.42 1.87
C TYR A 544 -10.99 -8.94 1.87
N PRO A 545 -11.93 -9.68 2.53
CA PRO A 545 -11.90 -11.14 2.56
C PRO A 545 -11.85 -11.76 1.16
N SER A 546 -12.60 -11.22 0.20
CA SER A 546 -12.60 -11.66 -1.20
C SER A 546 -11.21 -11.75 -1.86
N ARG A 547 -10.22 -10.97 -1.41
CA ARG A 547 -8.84 -10.99 -1.94
C ARG A 547 -8.09 -12.29 -1.61
N TYR A 548 -8.55 -13.11 -0.66
CA TYR A 548 -8.00 -14.47 -0.43
C TYR A 548 -8.23 -15.42 -1.62
N SER A 549 -9.08 -15.05 -2.59
CA SER A 549 -9.28 -15.74 -3.87
C SER A 549 -7.97 -16.08 -4.59
N VAL A 550 -6.92 -15.26 -4.48
CA VAL A 550 -5.63 -15.56 -5.11
C VAL A 550 -4.98 -16.85 -4.56
N MET A 551 -5.16 -17.13 -3.27
CA MET A 551 -4.64 -18.34 -2.61
C MET A 551 -5.57 -19.53 -2.79
N LEU A 552 -6.87 -19.29 -2.94
CA LEU A 552 -7.83 -20.29 -3.41
C LEU A 552 -7.47 -20.77 -4.83
N LEU A 553 -7.28 -19.86 -5.78
CA LEU A 553 -6.87 -20.17 -7.15
C LEU A 553 -5.50 -20.89 -7.20
N LEU A 554 -4.52 -20.43 -6.40
CA LEU A 554 -3.24 -21.13 -6.23
C LEU A 554 -3.43 -22.59 -5.78
N SER A 555 -4.38 -22.84 -4.88
CA SER A 555 -4.63 -24.16 -4.30
C SER A 555 -5.46 -25.08 -5.20
N VAL A 556 -6.36 -24.51 -6.00
CA VAL A 556 -7.20 -25.23 -6.97
C VAL A 556 -6.42 -25.61 -8.22
N ALA A 557 -5.47 -24.77 -8.69
CA ALA A 557 -4.71 -25.04 -9.91
C ALA A 557 -3.98 -26.41 -9.95
N PRO A 558 -3.28 -26.87 -8.88
CA PRO A 558 -2.73 -28.23 -8.82
C PRO A 558 -3.79 -29.35 -8.88
N LEU A 559 -4.98 -29.13 -8.30
CA LEU A 559 -6.08 -30.10 -8.35
C LEU A 559 -6.65 -30.21 -9.76
N VAL A 560 -6.84 -29.08 -10.46
CA VAL A 560 -7.24 -29.05 -11.88
C VAL A 560 -6.22 -29.76 -12.76
N ALA A 561 -4.93 -29.51 -12.54
CA ALA A 561 -3.86 -30.20 -13.25
C ALA A 561 -3.87 -31.73 -12.99
N HIS A 562 -4.16 -32.18 -11.76
CA HIS A 562 -4.37 -33.59 -11.46
C HIS A 562 -5.63 -34.18 -12.11
N GLY A 563 -6.71 -33.39 -12.23
CA GLY A 563 -7.92 -33.79 -12.93
C GLY A 563 -7.65 -34.04 -14.40
N PHE A 564 -7.01 -33.09 -15.07
CA PHE A 564 -6.70 -33.13 -16.50
C PHE A 564 -5.73 -34.26 -16.88
N ALA A 565 -4.85 -34.69 -15.97
CA ALA A 565 -3.97 -35.85 -16.15
C ALA A 565 -4.72 -37.20 -16.34
N ILE A 566 -6.06 -37.21 -16.26
CA ILE A 566 -6.91 -38.37 -16.59
C ILE A 566 -6.68 -38.94 -18.00
N TRP A 567 -6.30 -38.12 -18.99
CA TRP A 567 -6.14 -38.60 -20.38
C TRP A 567 -4.77 -39.23 -20.66
N ASP A 568 -3.70 -38.80 -19.98
CA ASP A 568 -2.38 -39.46 -20.07
C ASP A 568 -2.46 -40.96 -19.74
N LEU A 569 -3.29 -41.33 -18.75
CA LEU A 569 -3.41 -42.71 -18.28
C LEU A 569 -4.24 -43.61 -19.20
N ARG A 570 -5.14 -43.07 -20.04
CA ARG A 570 -5.94 -43.88 -20.97
C ARG A 570 -5.15 -44.28 -22.22
N PHE A 571 -4.23 -43.43 -22.69
CA PHE A 571 -3.38 -43.73 -23.85
C PHE A 571 -2.14 -44.59 -23.53
N ALA A 572 -1.84 -44.82 -22.25
CA ALA A 572 -0.67 -45.61 -21.83
C ALA A 572 -0.99 -47.06 -21.41
N ILE A 573 -2.28 -47.47 -21.38
CA ILE A 573 -2.72 -48.72 -20.73
C ILE A 573 -3.70 -49.55 -21.61
N SER A 574 -4.15 -49.06 -22.77
CA SER A 574 -5.19 -49.74 -23.55
C SER A 574 -4.87 -49.88 -25.04
N ASP A 575 -4.85 -51.12 -25.52
CA ASP A 575 -4.91 -51.49 -26.94
C ASP A 575 -6.36 -51.51 -27.50
N GLN A 576 -7.36 -51.13 -26.70
CA GLN A 576 -8.75 -51.05 -27.15
C GLN A 576 -9.16 -49.63 -27.55
N PRO A 577 -10.04 -49.49 -28.58
CA PRO A 577 -10.49 -48.19 -29.04
C PRO A 577 -11.30 -47.45 -27.96
N SER A 578 -10.74 -46.32 -27.51
CA SER A 578 -11.45 -45.36 -26.67
C SER A 578 -12.70 -44.83 -27.40
N PRO A 579 -13.87 -44.70 -26.73
CA PRO A 579 -15.07 -44.10 -27.34
C PRO A 579 -14.87 -42.61 -27.69
N ILE A 580 -13.84 -41.95 -27.13
CA ILE A 580 -13.38 -40.63 -27.57
C ILE A 580 -12.42 -40.84 -28.74
N GLN A 581 -12.93 -40.73 -29.97
CA GLN A 581 -12.18 -40.96 -31.22
C GLN A 581 -11.10 -39.90 -31.50
N ASN A 582 -11.18 -38.72 -30.89
CA ASN A 582 -10.19 -37.65 -31.06
C ASN A 582 -9.90 -36.93 -29.73
N PRO A 583 -8.82 -37.27 -29.00
CA PRO A 583 -8.51 -36.61 -27.73
C PRO A 583 -8.15 -35.13 -27.90
N LYS A 584 -7.61 -34.72 -29.06
CA LYS A 584 -7.19 -33.34 -29.29
C LYS A 584 -8.38 -32.38 -29.32
N SER A 585 -9.50 -32.78 -29.95
CA SER A 585 -10.72 -31.95 -29.98
C SER A 585 -11.27 -31.73 -28.57
N ALA A 586 -11.24 -32.76 -27.71
CA ALA A 586 -11.68 -32.63 -26.34
C ALA A 586 -10.74 -31.75 -25.48
N ILE A 587 -9.43 -31.68 -25.78
CA ILE A 587 -8.51 -30.75 -25.10
C ILE A 587 -8.86 -29.31 -25.47
N VAL A 588 -9.08 -29.06 -26.76
CA VAL A 588 -9.50 -27.74 -27.26
C VAL A 588 -10.85 -27.36 -26.67
N LEU A 589 -11.80 -28.28 -26.58
CA LEU A 589 -13.11 -28.05 -25.96
C LEU A 589 -12.98 -27.68 -24.47
N LEU A 590 -12.19 -28.41 -23.67
CA LEU A 590 -11.98 -28.06 -22.26
C LEU A 590 -11.28 -26.70 -22.09
N ALA A 591 -10.33 -26.36 -22.97
CA ALA A 591 -9.70 -25.04 -22.95
C ALA A 591 -10.71 -23.94 -23.30
N ALA A 592 -11.51 -24.16 -24.34
CA ALA A 592 -12.54 -23.22 -24.79
C ALA A 592 -13.63 -23.02 -23.72
N LEU A 593 -14.10 -24.09 -23.07
CA LEU A 593 -15.07 -24.01 -21.97
C LEU A 593 -14.50 -23.25 -20.77
N LEU A 594 -13.27 -23.55 -20.34
CA LEU A 594 -12.63 -22.86 -19.22
C LEU A 594 -12.39 -21.37 -19.52
N ILE A 595 -12.02 -21.02 -20.76
CA ILE A 595 -11.85 -19.62 -21.18
C ILE A 595 -13.21 -18.91 -21.31
N PHE A 596 -14.24 -19.60 -21.83
CA PHE A 596 -15.60 -19.08 -21.96
C PHE A 596 -16.20 -18.78 -20.57
N GLU A 597 -16.15 -19.74 -19.65
CA GLU A 597 -16.62 -19.59 -18.26
C GLU A 597 -16.01 -18.38 -17.52
N HIS A 598 -14.78 -17.99 -17.87
CA HIS A 598 -14.07 -16.86 -17.26
C HIS A 598 -13.98 -15.60 -18.16
N LEU A 599 -14.66 -15.60 -19.30
CA LEU A 599 -14.56 -14.53 -20.29
C LEU A 599 -15.03 -13.19 -19.69
N SER A 600 -14.19 -12.16 -19.78
CA SER A 600 -14.46 -10.80 -19.26
C SER A 600 -14.13 -9.71 -20.30
N THR A 601 -14.20 -10.05 -21.59
CA THR A 601 -13.92 -9.13 -22.71
C THR A 601 -15.23 -8.69 -23.39
N PRO A 602 -15.38 -7.41 -23.81
CA PRO A 602 -14.41 -6.32 -23.69
C PRO A 602 -14.15 -5.92 -22.24
N LEU A 603 -12.87 -5.77 -21.89
CA LEU A 603 -12.47 -5.35 -20.55
C LEU A 603 -12.63 -3.83 -20.43
N PRO A 604 -13.24 -3.30 -19.35
CA PRO A 604 -13.34 -1.86 -19.13
C PRO A 604 -11.96 -1.19 -19.17
N LEU A 605 -11.88 -0.07 -19.91
CA LEU A 605 -10.68 0.74 -20.02
C LEU A 605 -10.99 2.18 -19.57
N PHE A 606 -10.06 2.78 -18.84
CA PHE A 606 -10.07 4.18 -18.46
C PHE A 606 -9.03 4.96 -19.29
N ASP A 607 -9.37 6.18 -19.72
CA ASP A 607 -8.49 7.04 -20.50
C ASP A 607 -7.58 7.86 -19.60
N LEU A 608 -6.26 7.73 -19.80
CA LEU A 608 -5.22 8.48 -19.10
C LEU A 608 -4.64 9.62 -19.95
N THR A 609 -5.35 10.10 -20.98
CA THR A 609 -4.98 11.37 -21.63
C THR A 609 -5.03 12.54 -20.62
N VAL A 610 -4.02 13.41 -20.68
CA VAL A 610 -3.90 14.57 -19.78
C VAL A 610 -4.45 15.82 -20.50
N PRO A 611 -5.36 16.60 -19.88
CA PRO A 611 -5.91 17.80 -20.50
C PRO A 611 -4.87 18.86 -20.88
N ALA A 612 -5.08 19.55 -22.00
CA ALA A 612 -4.12 20.47 -22.60
C ALA A 612 -3.76 21.68 -21.70
N LEU A 613 -4.61 22.07 -20.76
CA LEU A 613 -4.30 23.13 -19.79
C LEU A 613 -3.10 22.77 -18.89
N TYR A 614 -2.88 21.50 -18.56
CA TYR A 614 -1.75 21.07 -17.75
C TYR A 614 -0.40 21.23 -18.47
N GLU A 615 -0.37 21.25 -19.80
CA GLU A 615 0.84 21.56 -20.58
C GLU A 615 1.37 22.98 -20.28
N ARG A 616 0.46 23.94 -20.07
CA ARG A 616 0.83 25.33 -19.71
C ARG A 616 1.50 25.41 -18.34
N ILE A 617 1.12 24.51 -17.42
CA ILE A 617 1.69 24.38 -16.08
C ILE A 617 3.03 23.63 -16.14
N ALA A 618 3.10 22.56 -16.93
CA ALA A 618 4.32 21.77 -17.17
C ALA A 618 5.44 22.63 -17.78
N ALA A 619 5.09 23.56 -18.68
CA ALA A 619 6.02 24.49 -19.32
C ALA A 619 6.63 25.54 -18.36
N GLN A 620 6.12 25.69 -17.13
CA GLN A 620 6.68 26.65 -16.16
C GLN A 620 7.91 26.04 -15.46
N PRO A 621 9.11 26.62 -15.58
CA PRO A 621 10.32 26.05 -14.97
C PRO A 621 10.42 26.26 -13.45
N ALA A 622 9.65 27.19 -12.89
CA ALA A 622 9.63 27.47 -11.46
C ALA A 622 9.08 26.29 -10.63
N ASP A 623 9.55 26.15 -9.39
CA ASP A 623 8.97 25.24 -8.40
C ASP A 623 7.87 25.97 -7.62
N PHE A 624 6.66 25.40 -7.59
CA PHE A 624 5.45 25.97 -7.00
C PHE A 624 4.39 24.89 -6.74
N ALA A 625 3.39 25.22 -5.93
CA ALA A 625 2.22 24.39 -5.70
C ALA A 625 1.09 24.74 -6.68
N LEU A 626 0.37 23.73 -7.16
CA LEU A 626 -0.87 23.88 -7.91
C LEU A 626 -2.05 23.69 -6.93
N LEU A 627 -2.95 24.66 -6.89
CA LEU A 627 -4.23 24.51 -6.20
C LEU A 627 -5.24 23.92 -7.18
N GLU A 628 -5.81 22.77 -6.88
CA GLU A 628 -6.82 22.14 -7.74
C GLU A 628 -8.18 22.15 -7.05
N LEU A 629 -9.15 22.79 -7.68
CA LEU A 629 -10.52 22.89 -7.22
C LEU A 629 -11.44 22.01 -8.11
N PRO A 630 -12.33 21.20 -7.52
CA PRO A 630 -12.50 21.03 -6.08
C PRO A 630 -11.34 20.21 -5.45
N LEU A 631 -11.02 20.52 -4.19
CA LEU A 631 -9.99 19.83 -3.41
C LEU A 631 -10.53 18.56 -2.77
N GLY A 632 -9.67 17.57 -2.56
CA GLY A 632 -9.98 16.42 -1.73
C GLY A 632 -8.76 15.64 -1.22
N TRP A 633 -8.95 14.99 -0.08
CA TRP A 633 -8.00 14.04 0.52
C TRP A 633 -8.72 12.72 0.79
N ARG A 634 -8.23 11.63 0.21
CA ARG A 634 -8.78 10.27 0.38
C ARG A 634 -7.81 9.39 1.16
N ASN A 635 -8.31 8.65 2.15
CA ASN A 635 -7.68 7.41 2.59
C ASN A 635 -8.67 6.24 2.53
N GLY A 636 -8.25 5.04 2.93
CA GLY A 636 -9.11 3.84 2.89
C GLY A 636 -10.22 3.77 3.96
N ALA A 637 -10.54 4.87 4.64
CA ALA A 637 -11.58 4.97 5.67
C ALA A 637 -12.38 6.30 5.62
N ARG A 638 -11.77 7.40 5.14
CA ARG A 638 -12.32 8.76 5.17
C ARG A 638 -11.99 9.52 3.88
N VAL A 639 -12.89 10.42 3.50
CA VAL A 639 -12.64 11.51 2.55
C VAL A 639 -12.86 12.83 3.27
N ALA A 640 -12.03 13.83 2.98
CA ALA A 640 -12.23 15.23 3.35
C ALA A 640 -12.18 16.09 2.07
N GLY A 641 -12.98 17.16 1.99
CA GLY A 641 -13.22 17.85 0.72
C GLY A 641 -14.23 17.10 -0.16
N LYS A 642 -14.08 17.24 -1.48
CA LYS A 642 -14.99 16.66 -2.48
C LYS A 642 -14.86 15.14 -2.57
N GLN A 643 -15.97 14.42 -2.38
CA GLN A 643 -16.01 12.97 -2.57
C GLN A 643 -16.22 12.60 -4.05
N ASP A 644 -15.18 12.74 -4.88
CA ASP A 644 -15.19 12.39 -6.30
C ASP A 644 -13.92 11.63 -6.72
N ILE A 645 -13.99 10.84 -7.80
CA ILE A 645 -12.86 10.12 -8.38
C ILE A 645 -11.78 11.08 -8.95
N LEU A 646 -12.13 12.34 -9.19
CA LEU A 646 -11.22 13.40 -9.64
C LEU A 646 -9.91 13.45 -8.82
N ILE A 647 -9.92 13.16 -7.51
CA ILE A 647 -8.71 13.11 -6.66
C ILE A 647 -7.64 12.16 -7.25
N MET A 648 -8.05 11.05 -7.88
CA MET A 648 -7.13 10.11 -8.53
C MET A 648 -6.55 10.68 -9.82
N GLN A 649 -7.40 11.34 -10.60
CA GLN A 649 -7.03 11.95 -11.87
C GLN A 649 -6.09 13.14 -11.66
N GLN A 650 -6.30 13.94 -10.61
CA GLN A 650 -5.41 15.01 -10.15
C GLN A 650 -3.99 14.48 -9.88
N LEU A 651 -3.86 13.35 -9.16
CA LEU A 651 -2.56 12.67 -9.01
C LEU A 651 -1.99 12.24 -10.37
N TRP A 652 -2.79 11.66 -11.26
CA TRP A 652 -2.31 11.30 -12.59
C TRP A 652 -1.81 12.51 -13.40
N TYR A 653 -2.51 13.64 -13.37
CA TYR A 653 -2.11 14.86 -14.06
C TYR A 653 -0.78 15.43 -13.51
N GLN A 654 -0.45 15.18 -12.24
CA GLN A 654 0.86 15.49 -11.67
C GLN A 654 2.02 14.82 -12.42
N THR A 655 1.82 13.62 -12.99
CA THR A 655 2.86 12.95 -13.79
C THR A 655 3.31 13.78 -15.00
N ARG A 656 2.45 14.67 -15.49
CA ARG A 656 2.73 15.60 -16.59
C ARG A 656 3.24 16.96 -16.12
N HIS A 657 2.57 17.60 -15.16
CA HIS A 657 2.92 18.97 -14.76
C HIS A 657 4.03 19.05 -13.70
N GLY A 658 4.28 18.00 -12.92
CA GLY A 658 5.40 17.90 -11.98
C GLY A 658 5.39 18.95 -10.87
N LYS A 659 4.22 19.46 -10.46
CA LYS A 659 4.05 20.47 -9.40
C LYS A 659 3.42 19.84 -8.16
N ARG A 660 3.69 20.42 -6.99
CA ARG A 660 3.14 19.92 -5.71
C ARG A 660 1.63 20.13 -5.63
N LEU A 661 0.94 19.17 -5.02
CA LEU A 661 -0.49 19.17 -4.79
C LEU A 661 -0.77 19.24 -3.27
N LEU A 662 -1.77 20.04 -2.91
CA LEU A 662 -2.28 20.08 -1.54
C LEU A 662 -3.09 18.81 -1.23
N GLY A 663 -4.02 18.46 -2.14
CA GLY A 663 -4.81 17.22 -2.09
C GLY A 663 -3.98 15.95 -2.28
N GLY A 664 -4.66 14.79 -2.21
CA GLY A 664 -4.00 13.51 -2.48
C GLY A 664 -4.76 12.27 -2.02
N ASN A 665 -4.17 11.10 -2.25
CA ASN A 665 -4.72 9.81 -1.89
C ASN A 665 -3.67 8.86 -1.30
N THR A 666 -4.08 8.13 -0.26
CA THR A 666 -3.28 7.09 0.41
C THR A 666 -4.18 5.94 0.92
N SER A 667 -3.62 4.97 1.67
CA SER A 667 -4.42 3.91 2.30
C SER A 667 -4.65 4.13 3.80
N ARG A 668 -3.63 4.59 4.54
CA ARG A 668 -3.69 4.93 5.97
C ARG A 668 -2.79 6.15 6.25
N ASN A 669 -3.28 7.11 7.03
CA ASN A 669 -2.54 8.29 7.48
C ASN A 669 -2.75 8.48 9.00
N PRO A 670 -1.80 9.09 9.71
CA PRO A 670 -2.07 9.74 10.99
C PRO A 670 -3.15 10.81 10.85
N GLU A 671 -3.95 11.00 11.91
CA GLU A 671 -5.11 11.90 11.88
C GLU A 671 -4.72 13.37 11.64
N PHE A 672 -3.60 13.82 12.22
CA PHE A 672 -3.03 15.15 12.03
C PHE A 672 -2.94 15.57 10.55
N LYS A 673 -2.68 14.61 9.64
CA LYS A 673 -2.57 14.86 8.19
C LYS A 673 -3.87 15.35 7.56
N PHE A 674 -5.02 15.11 8.18
CA PHE A 674 -6.29 15.72 7.81
C PHE A 674 -6.56 16.99 8.62
N GLN A 675 -6.31 16.96 9.94
CA GLN A 675 -6.56 18.10 10.84
C GLN A 675 -5.89 19.38 10.34
N TYR A 676 -4.62 19.30 9.90
CA TYR A 676 -3.86 20.44 9.34
C TYR A 676 -4.60 21.16 8.20
N PHE A 677 -5.26 20.42 7.31
CA PHE A 677 -5.99 21.02 6.17
C PHE A 677 -7.42 21.43 6.53
N SER A 678 -8.10 20.70 7.41
CA SER A 678 -9.46 21.04 7.84
C SER A 678 -9.54 22.22 8.82
N GLU A 679 -8.44 22.54 9.51
CA GLU A 679 -8.35 23.66 10.44
C GLU A 679 -7.81 24.95 9.81
N ASP A 680 -7.37 24.91 8.56
CA ASP A 680 -7.02 26.09 7.79
C ASP A 680 -8.30 26.83 7.34
N PRO A 681 -8.51 28.11 7.69
CA PRO A 681 -9.76 28.82 7.40
C PRO A 681 -10.04 28.99 5.91
N THR A 682 -9.00 29.18 5.08
CA THR A 682 -9.16 29.36 3.62
C THR A 682 -9.59 28.05 2.97
N LEU A 683 -8.95 26.94 3.34
CA LEU A 683 -9.32 25.60 2.87
C LEU A 683 -10.71 25.19 3.36
N ALA A 684 -11.01 25.38 4.65
CA ALA A 684 -12.31 25.06 5.23
C ALA A 684 -13.45 25.80 4.48
N ARG A 685 -13.25 27.07 4.13
CA ARG A 685 -14.22 27.86 3.33
C ARG A 685 -14.43 27.30 1.93
N LEU A 686 -13.35 26.94 1.23
CA LEU A 686 -13.40 26.32 -0.11
C LEU A 686 -14.06 24.93 -0.09
N ILE A 687 -13.74 24.11 0.92
CA ILE A 687 -14.33 22.78 1.15
C ILE A 687 -15.83 22.90 1.45
N ALA A 688 -16.21 23.72 2.43
CA ALA A 688 -17.62 23.91 2.80
C ALA A 688 -18.46 24.42 1.62
N THR A 689 -17.94 25.36 0.83
CA THR A 689 -18.62 25.89 -0.36
C THR A 689 -18.74 24.85 -1.48
N THR A 690 -17.77 23.93 -1.58
CA THR A 690 -17.86 22.78 -2.49
C THR A 690 -18.96 21.82 -2.03
N ASN A 691 -18.90 21.40 -0.77
CA ASN A 691 -19.74 20.32 -0.24
C ASN A 691 -21.18 20.79 0.03
N ALA A 692 -21.42 22.09 0.23
CA ALA A 692 -22.77 22.65 0.41
C ALA A 692 -23.73 22.39 -0.77
N ALA A 693 -23.20 22.12 -1.97
CA ALA A 693 -23.99 21.78 -3.16
C ALA A 693 -24.17 20.26 -3.37
N ASP A 694 -23.49 19.41 -2.60
CA ASP A 694 -23.41 17.97 -2.87
C ASP A 694 -24.56 17.15 -2.27
N LEU A 695 -25.20 17.64 -1.19
CA LEU A 695 -26.26 16.92 -0.46
C LEU A 695 -27.43 17.86 -0.12
N PRO A 696 -28.71 17.47 -0.34
CA PRO A 696 -29.89 18.26 0.03
C PRO A 696 -29.92 18.66 1.52
N GLN A 697 -29.35 17.82 2.38
CA GLN A 697 -29.25 18.05 3.83
C GLN A 697 -28.37 19.25 4.20
N HIS A 698 -27.50 19.74 3.29
CA HIS A 698 -26.63 20.89 3.53
C HIS A 698 -27.31 22.27 3.42
N THR A 699 -28.65 22.34 3.39
CA THR A 699 -29.40 23.60 3.37
C THR A 699 -28.97 24.57 4.49
N ALA A 700 -28.75 24.08 5.72
CA ALA A 700 -28.27 24.90 6.84
C ALA A 700 -26.80 25.36 6.68
N LEU A 701 -25.95 24.56 6.02
CA LEU A 701 -24.57 24.94 5.69
C LEU A 701 -24.55 26.02 4.60
N ALA A 702 -25.37 25.87 3.55
CA ALA A 702 -25.51 26.86 2.49
C ALA A 702 -25.98 28.22 3.02
N ALA A 703 -26.94 28.23 3.95
CA ALA A 703 -27.37 29.45 4.65
C ALA A 703 -26.23 30.05 5.49
N ALA A 704 -25.55 29.25 6.32
CA ALA A 704 -24.44 29.72 7.15
C ALA A 704 -23.26 30.29 6.33
N LEU A 705 -23.02 29.78 5.11
CA LEU A 705 -22.05 30.35 4.18
C LEU A 705 -22.54 31.69 3.61
N ALA A 706 -23.82 31.81 3.23
CA ALA A 706 -24.39 33.04 2.69
C ALA A 706 -24.40 34.19 3.72
N ASP A 707 -24.64 33.90 4.99
CA ASP A 707 -24.68 34.88 6.09
C ASP A 707 -23.28 35.40 6.51
N GLN A 708 -22.21 34.87 5.93
CA GLN A 708 -20.82 35.21 6.27
C GLN A 708 -20.09 35.84 5.07
N PRO A 709 -20.22 37.16 4.85
CA PRO A 709 -19.56 37.84 3.74
C PRO A 709 -18.04 37.96 3.94
N ILE A 710 -17.29 37.85 2.84
CA ILE A 710 -15.83 37.76 2.86
C ILE A 710 -15.19 39.11 3.24
N GLY A 711 -14.56 39.15 4.42
CA GLY A 711 -13.95 40.35 4.98
C GLY A 711 -12.56 40.68 4.40
N GLN A 712 -12.08 41.90 4.61
CA GLN A 712 -10.73 42.30 4.16
C GLN A 712 -9.62 41.49 4.86
N ALA A 713 -9.81 41.13 6.14
CA ALA A 713 -8.85 40.31 6.89
C ALA A 713 -8.69 38.91 6.27
N GLU A 714 -9.80 38.26 5.91
CA GLU A 714 -9.84 36.95 5.26
C GLU A 714 -9.13 36.97 3.89
N ARG A 715 -9.33 38.03 3.09
CA ARG A 715 -8.61 38.22 1.81
C ARG A 715 -7.10 38.41 2.00
N VAL A 716 -6.67 39.06 3.09
CA VAL A 716 -5.24 39.19 3.43
C VAL A 716 -4.66 37.84 3.88
N ALA A 717 -5.38 37.10 4.72
CA ALA A 717 -4.97 35.78 5.18
C ALA A 717 -4.88 34.77 4.02
N ALA A 718 -5.87 34.71 3.13
CA ALA A 718 -5.86 33.85 1.94
C ALA A 718 -4.67 34.15 1.02
N ARG A 719 -4.28 35.43 0.85
CA ARG A 719 -3.06 35.80 0.09
C ARG A 719 -1.78 35.37 0.79
N GLN A 720 -1.69 35.54 2.11
CA GLN A 720 -0.54 35.08 2.89
C GLN A 720 -0.40 33.56 2.86
N TRP A 721 -1.52 32.84 2.92
CA TRP A 721 -1.63 31.39 2.75
C TRP A 721 -1.14 30.92 1.37
N ALA A 722 -1.62 31.55 0.30
CA ALA A 722 -1.16 31.25 -1.05
C ALA A 722 0.35 31.52 -1.22
N ALA A 723 0.86 32.62 -0.66
CA ALA A 723 2.29 32.95 -0.69
C ALA A 723 3.15 31.96 0.11
N PHE A 724 2.69 31.55 1.30
CA PHE A 724 3.37 30.57 2.15
C PHE A 724 3.46 29.20 1.49
N LEU A 725 2.34 28.69 0.96
CA LEU A 725 2.31 27.42 0.22
C LEU A 725 2.96 27.52 -1.17
N ASN A 726 3.36 28.72 -1.60
CA ASN A 726 3.94 28.99 -2.91
C ASN A 726 3.00 28.59 -4.06
N ILE A 727 1.71 28.88 -3.91
CA ILE A 727 0.67 28.63 -4.93
C ILE A 727 0.78 29.72 -6.01
N ARG A 728 0.88 29.31 -7.27
CA ARG A 728 0.96 30.23 -8.42
C ARG A 728 -0.22 30.12 -9.39
N TYR A 729 -0.77 28.92 -9.53
CA TYR A 729 -1.89 28.64 -10.41
C TYR A 729 -3.01 27.92 -9.65
N VAL A 730 -4.24 28.15 -10.11
CA VAL A 730 -5.44 27.45 -9.63
C VAL A 730 -6.13 26.79 -10.81
N MET A 731 -6.27 25.47 -10.80
CA MET A 731 -7.08 24.73 -11.76
C MET A 731 -8.49 24.57 -11.21
N VAL A 732 -9.52 24.91 -11.97
CA VAL A 732 -10.93 24.79 -11.57
C VAL A 732 -11.66 23.84 -12.52
N HIS A 733 -12.08 22.69 -12.01
CA HIS A 733 -12.89 21.70 -12.72
C HIS A 733 -14.37 22.05 -12.60
N ARG A 734 -14.84 23.00 -13.41
CA ARG A 734 -16.21 23.56 -13.38
C ARG A 734 -17.32 22.49 -13.40
N HIS A 735 -17.12 21.37 -14.07
CA HIS A 735 -18.08 20.26 -14.11
C HIS A 735 -18.17 19.44 -12.80
N LYS A 736 -17.26 19.66 -11.84
CA LYS A 736 -17.22 19.02 -10.50
C LYS A 736 -17.40 20.02 -9.36
N SER A 737 -17.58 21.31 -9.66
CA SER A 737 -17.66 22.40 -8.69
C SER A 737 -18.96 23.19 -8.83
N PRO A 738 -19.58 23.64 -7.74
CA PRO A 738 -20.67 24.60 -7.82
C PRO A 738 -20.13 25.96 -8.32
N PRO A 739 -20.91 26.75 -9.09
CA PRO A 739 -20.49 28.07 -9.57
C PRO A 739 -20.02 29.03 -8.46
N GLN A 740 -20.60 28.89 -7.27
CA GLN A 740 -20.26 29.64 -6.05
C GLN A 740 -18.79 29.47 -5.65
N LEU A 741 -18.17 28.31 -5.91
CA LEU A 741 -16.76 28.06 -5.59
C LEU A 741 -15.82 28.94 -6.43
N GLU A 742 -16.15 29.15 -7.71
CA GLU A 742 -15.33 29.99 -8.61
C GLU A 742 -15.50 31.49 -8.31
N THR A 743 -16.68 31.89 -7.79
CA THR A 743 -16.90 33.23 -7.26
C THR A 743 -16.12 33.46 -5.96
N LEU A 744 -16.24 32.53 -5.00
CA LEU A 744 -15.46 32.54 -3.75
C LEU A 744 -13.95 32.63 -4.01
N LEU A 745 -13.43 31.88 -4.99
CA LEU A 745 -12.02 31.94 -5.40
C LEU A 745 -11.60 33.36 -5.81
N ARG A 746 -12.40 34.04 -6.64
CA ARG A 746 -12.14 35.41 -7.11
C ARG A 746 -12.27 36.46 -6.00
N ASP A 747 -13.11 36.21 -4.99
CA ASP A 747 -13.25 37.09 -3.85
C ASP A 747 -12.08 36.96 -2.85
N LEU A 748 -11.63 35.74 -2.55
CA LEU A 748 -10.53 35.47 -1.63
C LEU A 748 -9.17 35.86 -2.22
N LEU A 749 -8.90 35.43 -3.45
CA LEU A 749 -7.57 35.51 -4.07
C LEU A 749 -7.57 36.44 -5.30
N PRO A 750 -6.50 37.22 -5.51
CA PRO A 750 -6.33 38.08 -6.69
C PRO A 750 -6.02 37.23 -7.94
N VAL A 751 -6.95 36.39 -8.38
CA VAL A 751 -6.76 35.51 -9.54
C VAL A 751 -7.17 36.17 -10.85
N ARG A 752 -6.45 35.84 -11.92
CA ARG A 752 -6.73 36.24 -13.31
C ARG A 752 -6.91 34.99 -14.16
N LEU A 753 -7.96 34.93 -14.98
CA LEU A 753 -8.14 33.83 -15.93
C LEU A 753 -6.97 33.83 -16.92
N ALA A 754 -6.25 32.72 -17.00
CA ALA A 754 -5.07 32.54 -17.86
C ALA A 754 -5.38 31.68 -19.09
N ALA A 755 -6.28 30.71 -18.96
CA ALA A 755 -6.81 29.88 -20.04
C ALA A 755 -8.08 29.14 -19.59
N GLU A 756 -8.88 28.66 -20.52
CA GLU A 756 -9.97 27.71 -20.27
C GLU A 756 -10.05 26.69 -21.43
N ASP A 757 -10.59 25.51 -21.12
CA ASP A 757 -10.75 24.39 -22.05
C ASP A 757 -11.98 23.58 -21.61
N GLY A 758 -13.08 23.73 -22.37
CA GLY A 758 -14.37 23.15 -22.03
C GLY A 758 -14.83 23.49 -20.60
N ALA A 759 -14.92 22.46 -19.76
CA ALA A 759 -15.34 22.57 -18.36
C ALA A 759 -14.18 22.67 -17.36
N MET A 760 -13.01 23.17 -17.79
CA MET A 760 -11.87 23.50 -16.94
C MET A 760 -11.41 24.94 -17.17
N ALA A 761 -11.02 25.62 -16.09
CA ALA A 761 -10.44 26.96 -16.14
C ALA A 761 -9.13 27.01 -15.35
N LEU A 762 -8.08 27.55 -15.98
CA LEU A 762 -6.78 27.80 -15.37
C LEU A 762 -6.65 29.27 -15.01
N TYR A 763 -6.49 29.52 -13.72
CA TYR A 763 -6.25 30.84 -13.15
C TYR A 763 -4.77 31.01 -12.76
N GLU A 764 -4.22 32.19 -12.98
CA GLU A 764 -2.93 32.63 -12.46
C GLU A 764 -3.15 33.58 -11.28
N LEU A 765 -2.39 33.42 -10.19
CA LEU A 765 -2.41 34.34 -9.05
C LEU A 765 -1.63 35.62 -9.42
N ALA A 766 -2.27 36.79 -9.29
CA ALA A 766 -1.71 38.07 -9.69
C ALA A 766 -1.11 38.84 -8.50
N GLY A 767 0.06 39.42 -8.74
CA GLY A 767 0.80 40.26 -7.79
C GLY A 767 1.71 39.45 -6.85
N ASP A 768 2.89 40.00 -6.56
CA ASP A 768 3.82 39.42 -5.60
C ASP A 768 3.32 39.71 -4.17
N SER A 769 3.03 38.65 -3.43
CA SER A 769 2.79 38.73 -1.98
C SER A 769 4.01 38.19 -1.25
N PRO A 770 4.73 38.99 -0.45
CA PRO A 770 5.86 38.49 0.31
C PRO A 770 5.39 37.45 1.33
N ARG A 771 6.20 36.41 1.54
CA ARG A 771 5.87 35.39 2.55
C ARG A 771 5.91 36.02 3.95
N PRO A 772 5.01 35.61 4.87
CA PRO A 772 5.07 36.09 6.24
C PRO A 772 6.43 35.75 6.89
N GLN A 773 7.06 36.75 7.49
CA GLN A 773 8.31 36.62 8.26
C GLN A 773 8.04 36.57 9.78
N THR A 774 6.87 37.01 10.23
CA THR A 774 6.46 37.01 11.64
C THR A 774 5.16 36.23 11.80
N PHE A 775 5.17 35.27 12.72
CA PHE A 775 4.06 34.40 13.05
C PHE A 775 3.74 34.56 14.54
N ALA A 776 2.79 35.43 14.87
CA ALA A 776 2.22 35.50 16.21
C ALA A 776 1.25 34.32 16.39
N ILE A 777 1.48 33.45 17.38
CA ILE A 777 0.65 32.26 17.57
C ILE A 777 -0.81 32.68 17.88
N GLY A 778 -1.78 31.91 17.38
CA GLY A 778 -3.22 32.23 17.41
C GLY A 778 -3.71 32.97 16.17
N THR A 779 -2.82 33.56 15.36
CA THR A 779 -3.20 34.07 14.04
C THR A 779 -3.36 32.94 13.02
N GLU A 780 -4.20 33.13 12.00
CA GLU A 780 -4.36 32.16 10.91
C GLU A 780 -3.01 31.84 10.24
N ALA A 781 -2.18 32.85 10.00
CA ALA A 781 -0.85 32.70 9.44
C ALA A 781 0.06 31.78 10.30
N SER A 782 -0.10 31.79 11.63
CA SER A 782 0.69 30.92 12.51
C SER A 782 0.31 29.44 12.46
N ARG A 783 -0.93 29.11 12.09
CA ARG A 783 -1.36 27.70 11.94
C ARG A 783 -0.54 27.00 10.85
N MET A 784 -0.25 27.72 9.78
CA MET A 784 0.48 27.22 8.61
C MET A 784 1.87 26.65 8.94
N ILE A 785 2.55 27.21 9.96
CA ILE A 785 3.89 26.78 10.37
C ILE A 785 3.91 25.63 11.38
N LEU A 786 2.77 25.27 11.98
CA LEU A 786 2.70 24.23 13.02
C LEU A 786 2.56 22.85 12.38
N GLY A 787 3.61 22.03 12.49
CA GLY A 787 3.60 20.62 12.08
C GLY A 787 3.19 19.69 13.22
N GLU A 788 3.57 18.41 13.08
CA GLU A 788 3.30 17.36 14.07
C GLU A 788 3.79 17.73 15.49
N GLY A 789 2.98 17.39 16.51
CA GLY A 789 3.33 17.49 17.93
C GLY A 789 2.96 18.81 18.64
N TRP A 790 2.37 19.77 17.92
CA TRP A 790 1.79 20.99 18.50
C TRP A 790 0.27 20.87 18.70
N GLN A 791 -0.25 21.44 19.79
CA GLN A 791 -1.68 21.75 19.94
C GLN A 791 -1.87 23.25 20.16
N LEU A 792 -2.81 23.84 19.42
CA LEU A 792 -3.08 25.27 19.48
C LEU A 792 -4.02 25.66 20.64
N ALA A 793 -3.61 26.75 21.30
CA ALA A 793 -4.42 27.73 22.01
C ALA A 793 -5.76 28.07 21.35
N SER A 794 -6.92 27.49 21.70
CA SER A 794 -8.20 27.88 21.07
C SER A 794 -8.46 29.39 21.19
N ASP A 795 -8.96 29.96 20.10
CA ASP A 795 -9.51 31.32 20.04
C ASP A 795 -10.92 31.37 20.68
N GLY A 796 -11.61 30.22 20.71
CA GLY A 796 -12.88 30.00 21.40
C GLY A 796 -12.73 29.89 22.92
N GLN A 797 -13.70 30.48 23.62
CA GLN A 797 -13.84 30.65 25.07
C GLN A 797 -12.95 29.74 25.95
N ARG A 798 -11.94 30.35 26.58
CA ARG A 798 -11.24 29.75 27.74
C ARG A 798 -11.82 30.31 29.02
N ALA A 799 -12.13 29.44 29.97
CA ALA A 799 -12.43 29.84 31.34
C ALA A 799 -11.18 29.63 32.21
N GLY A 800 -10.81 30.66 33.00
CA GLY A 800 -9.95 30.49 34.17
C GLY A 800 -8.48 30.85 34.07
N VAL A 801 -7.95 31.05 32.86
CA VAL A 801 -6.62 31.65 32.67
C VAL A 801 -6.84 33.14 32.41
N ALA A 802 -6.26 34.02 33.23
CA ALA A 802 -6.24 35.47 32.94
C ALA A 802 -5.67 35.66 31.52
N ALA A 803 -6.29 36.52 30.70
CA ALA A 803 -6.13 36.55 29.23
C ALA A 803 -4.68 36.46 28.73
N GLN A 804 -4.15 35.24 28.62
CA GLN A 804 -2.79 34.98 28.18
C GLN A 804 -2.74 35.06 26.65
N PRO A 805 -1.63 35.56 26.07
CA PRO A 805 -1.46 35.56 24.63
C PRO A 805 -1.63 34.13 24.07
N PRO A 806 -2.27 33.94 22.91
CA PRO A 806 -2.46 32.61 22.34
C PRO A 806 -1.12 31.90 22.13
N ALA A 807 -1.09 30.59 22.34
CA ALA A 807 0.17 29.84 22.44
C ALA A 807 0.09 28.42 21.85
N ALA A 808 1.21 28.02 21.26
CA ALA A 808 1.66 26.70 20.82
C ALA A 808 2.05 25.80 21.99
N TYR A 809 1.32 24.73 22.31
CA TYR A 809 1.78 23.74 23.29
C TYR A 809 2.47 22.57 22.58
N GLY A 810 3.78 22.44 22.77
CA GLY A 810 4.60 21.37 22.23
C GLY A 810 4.58 20.17 23.18
N GLN A 811 3.92 19.10 22.75
CA GLN A 811 3.51 17.98 23.61
C GLN A 811 4.27 16.68 23.39
N ARG A 812 5.11 16.63 22.36
CA ARG A 812 5.92 15.46 22.02
C ARG A 812 7.40 15.73 22.22
N ARG A 813 8.19 14.67 22.39
CA ARG A 813 9.66 14.78 22.49
C ARG A 813 10.31 15.36 21.24
N GLU A 814 9.62 15.33 20.11
CA GLU A 814 9.99 16.04 18.89
C GLU A 814 8.75 16.74 18.36
N VAL A 815 8.83 18.05 18.13
CA VAL A 815 7.76 18.86 17.53
C VAL A 815 8.29 19.55 16.27
N ARG A 816 7.43 19.73 15.28
CA ARG A 816 7.84 20.16 13.93
C ARG A 816 7.31 21.54 13.57
N LEU A 817 8.13 22.36 12.94
CA LEU A 817 7.77 23.64 12.34
C LEU A 817 8.11 23.62 10.84
N LEU A 818 7.26 24.27 10.04
CA LEU A 818 7.46 24.46 8.59
C LEU A 818 7.71 25.94 8.33
N LEU A 819 8.98 26.33 8.12
CA LEU A 819 9.36 27.75 8.06
C LEU A 819 9.75 28.17 6.63
N PRO A 820 9.32 29.36 6.15
CA PRO A 820 9.65 29.86 4.82
C PRO A 820 11.02 30.57 4.82
N LEU A 821 12.07 29.84 5.25
CA LEU A 821 13.42 30.37 5.33
C LEU A 821 13.98 30.67 3.92
N GLU A 822 14.74 31.75 3.77
CA GLU A 822 15.36 32.10 2.48
C GLU A 822 16.52 31.17 2.13
N ARG A 823 17.05 31.21 0.90
CA ARG A 823 18.31 30.50 0.57
C ARG A 823 19.55 31.22 1.13
N SER A 824 19.39 32.49 1.48
CA SER A 824 20.27 33.33 2.29
C SER A 824 20.60 32.69 3.65
N ALA A 825 21.57 33.25 4.37
CA ALA A 825 21.58 33.08 5.81
C ALA A 825 20.31 33.72 6.40
N THR A 826 19.76 33.12 7.46
CA THR A 826 18.52 33.60 8.09
C THR A 826 18.57 33.28 9.57
N THR A 827 18.36 34.27 10.43
CA THR A 827 18.21 34.07 11.87
C THR A 827 16.75 33.73 12.17
N VAL A 828 16.52 32.66 12.92
CA VAL A 828 15.21 32.26 13.43
C VAL A 828 15.14 32.57 14.91
N ARG A 829 14.06 33.25 15.33
CA ARG A 829 13.79 33.63 16.71
C ARG A 829 12.46 33.03 17.15
N LEU A 830 12.47 32.27 18.25
CA LEU A 830 11.28 31.66 18.85
C LEU A 830 11.05 32.33 20.21
N TYR A 831 9.89 32.95 20.42
CA TYR A 831 9.49 33.42 21.76
C TYR A 831 8.79 32.27 22.48
N ALA A 832 9.51 31.65 23.42
CA ALA A 832 9.16 30.35 23.99
C ALA A 832 9.69 30.16 25.41
N TRP A 833 9.17 29.16 26.12
CA TRP A 833 9.67 28.71 27.43
C TRP A 833 9.31 27.25 27.69
N SER A 834 10.01 26.64 28.64
CA SER A 834 9.81 25.26 29.06
C SER A 834 8.74 25.13 30.15
N LEU A 835 8.03 24.00 30.15
CA LEU A 835 7.20 23.55 31.28
C LEU A 835 7.89 22.47 32.14
N ALA A 836 9.04 21.96 31.70
CA ALA A 836 9.91 21.06 32.46
C ALA A 836 11.18 21.79 32.95
N PRO A 837 11.75 21.42 34.12
CA PRO A 837 13.07 21.89 34.53
C PRO A 837 14.18 21.31 33.65
N ASP A 838 15.37 21.94 33.67
CA ASP A 838 16.60 21.48 32.99
C ASP A 838 16.42 21.11 31.50
N GLN A 839 15.56 21.87 30.82
CA GLN A 839 15.13 21.58 29.47
C GLN A 839 16.18 22.03 28.44
N HIS A 840 16.56 21.12 27.55
CA HIS A 840 17.31 21.44 26.34
C HIS A 840 16.48 21.10 25.10
N MET A 841 16.71 21.86 24.04
CA MET A 841 16.07 21.72 22.73
C MET A 841 17.13 21.56 21.67
N THR A 842 17.27 20.34 21.13
CA THR A 842 18.11 20.08 19.96
C THR A 842 17.35 20.49 18.69
N VAL A 843 17.92 21.40 17.91
CA VAL A 843 17.33 21.89 16.67
C VAL A 843 17.90 21.11 15.48
N THR A 844 17.01 20.54 14.67
CA THR A 844 17.33 19.89 13.39
C THR A 844 16.67 20.68 12.27
N LEU A 845 17.45 21.14 11.30
CA LEU A 845 17.00 21.87 10.12
C LEU A 845 17.24 21.01 8.88
N ASP A 846 16.18 20.71 8.12
CA ASP A 846 16.24 19.95 6.86
C ASP A 846 17.04 18.63 6.99
N GLY A 847 16.84 17.94 8.13
CA GLY A 847 17.49 16.68 8.48
C GLY A 847 18.90 16.79 9.09
N ARG A 848 19.46 17.99 9.24
CA ARG A 848 20.77 18.24 9.86
C ARG A 848 20.63 18.85 11.25
N VAL A 849 21.26 18.26 12.27
CA VAL A 849 21.34 18.87 13.61
C VAL A 849 22.23 20.11 13.53
N ILE A 850 21.70 21.27 13.93
CA ILE A 850 22.43 22.55 13.89
C ILE A 850 22.90 23.02 15.28
N GLY A 851 22.27 22.55 16.35
CA GLY A 851 22.68 22.91 17.71
C GLY A 851 21.73 22.40 18.80
N SER A 852 22.06 22.70 20.05
CA SER A 852 21.20 22.48 21.21
C SER A 852 21.15 23.77 22.05
N ILE A 853 19.94 24.18 22.42
CA ILE A 853 19.66 25.44 23.10
C ILE A 853 19.02 25.12 24.46
N PRO A 854 19.50 25.68 25.59
CA PRO A 854 18.77 25.60 26.86
C PRO A 854 17.45 26.38 26.75
N VAL A 855 16.38 25.87 27.38
CA VAL A 855 15.06 26.52 27.36
C VAL A 855 14.62 26.77 28.79
N ASP A 856 14.70 28.03 29.22
CA ASP A 856 14.29 28.45 30.55
C ASP A 856 12.78 28.27 30.77
N GLN A 857 12.37 28.19 32.05
CA GLN A 857 10.94 28.18 32.42
C GLN A 857 10.30 29.59 32.34
N THR A 858 11.10 30.63 32.10
CA THR A 858 10.62 32.01 31.88
C THR A 858 10.54 32.33 30.38
N PRO A 859 9.46 32.99 29.90
CA PRO A 859 9.31 33.42 28.50
C PRO A 859 10.50 34.23 27.97
N GLY A 860 11.18 33.72 26.94
CA GLY A 860 12.38 34.31 26.36
C GLY A 860 12.52 34.09 24.86
N TRP A 861 13.47 34.80 24.23
CA TRP A 861 13.82 34.59 22.82
C TRP A 861 14.91 33.52 22.70
N LEU A 862 14.54 32.36 22.16
CA LEU A 862 15.48 31.35 21.68
C LEU A 862 15.90 31.73 20.25
N VAL A 863 17.19 31.63 19.92
CA VAL A 863 17.73 32.09 18.63
C VAL A 863 18.65 31.03 18.03
N PHE A 864 18.53 30.80 16.72
CA PHE A 864 19.48 29.99 15.95
C PHE A 864 19.58 30.47 14.50
N ASP A 865 20.73 30.24 13.89
CA ASP A 865 21.01 30.65 12.51
C ASP A 865 20.89 29.49 11.52
N ALA A 866 20.12 29.73 10.47
CA ALA A 866 19.97 28.84 9.32
C ALA A 866 20.94 29.28 8.22
N LEU A 867 22.15 28.72 8.22
CA LEU A 867 23.23 29.00 7.25
C LEU A 867 22.77 28.87 5.78
N ALA A 868 23.25 29.77 4.91
CA ALA A 868 22.87 29.82 3.50
C ALA A 868 23.00 28.44 2.82
N ASP A 869 21.90 27.98 2.19
CA ASP A 869 21.86 26.72 1.44
C ASP A 869 21.13 26.94 0.10
N PRO A 870 21.80 26.84 -1.06
CA PRO A 870 21.19 27.06 -2.36
C PRO A 870 20.17 25.96 -2.74
N LEU A 871 20.19 24.82 -2.04
CA LEU A 871 19.28 23.69 -2.22
C LEU A 871 18.12 23.70 -1.22
N ARG A 872 18.00 24.73 -0.36
CA ARG A 872 16.94 24.82 0.64
C ARG A 872 15.54 24.66 -0.01
N PRO A 873 14.66 23.81 0.56
CA PRO A 873 13.30 23.60 0.05
C PRO A 873 12.46 24.87 0.14
N LEU A 874 11.25 24.84 -0.47
CA LEU A 874 10.32 25.98 -0.42
C LEU A 874 9.86 26.31 1.00
N LEU A 875 9.78 25.31 1.87
CA LEU A 875 9.54 25.41 3.31
C LEU A 875 10.51 24.44 3.98
N SER A 876 11.30 24.91 4.95
CA SER A 876 12.24 24.08 5.69
C SER A 876 11.57 23.31 6.82
N ASP A 877 11.96 22.05 6.99
CA ASP A 877 11.53 21.17 8.09
C ASP A 877 12.42 21.44 9.31
N VAL A 878 11.87 22.16 10.29
CA VAL A 878 12.55 22.50 11.55
C VAL A 878 11.99 21.63 12.66
N ARG A 879 12.80 20.71 13.18
CA ARG A 879 12.42 19.81 14.26
C ARG A 879 13.09 20.23 15.56
N LEU A 880 12.26 20.40 16.59
CA LEU A 880 12.67 20.79 17.93
C LEU A 880 12.55 19.56 18.83
N ARG A 881 13.69 18.96 19.18
CA ARG A 881 13.74 17.76 20.01
C ARG A 881 14.04 18.11 21.47
N LEU A 882 13.10 17.79 22.33
CA LEU A 882 13.05 18.11 23.76
C LEU A 882 13.65 16.98 24.60
N THR A 883 14.44 17.32 25.64
CA THR A 883 14.98 16.35 26.60
C THR A 883 13.91 15.74 27.51
N ALA A 884 13.02 16.57 28.05
CA ALA A 884 11.95 16.16 28.96
C ALA A 884 10.55 16.53 28.43
N LEU A 885 9.53 15.99 29.10
CA LEU A 885 8.13 16.41 29.02
C LEU A 885 7.61 16.41 30.47
N ALA A 886 7.01 17.51 30.91
CA ALA A 886 6.37 17.61 32.21
C ALA A 886 4.98 16.92 32.16
N PRO A 887 4.60 16.11 33.17
CA PRO A 887 3.29 15.47 33.20
C PRO A 887 2.14 16.48 33.20
N ALA A 888 1.14 16.26 32.35
CA ALA A 888 -0.03 17.13 32.22
C ALA A 888 -0.76 17.37 33.56
N ALA A 889 -0.85 16.34 34.41
CA ALA A 889 -1.46 16.41 35.74
C ALA A 889 -0.64 17.21 36.78
N GLN A 890 0.61 17.57 36.49
CA GLN A 890 1.45 18.42 37.35
C GLN A 890 1.44 19.87 36.87
N VAL A 891 1.40 20.11 35.56
CA VAL A 891 1.38 21.47 34.99
C VAL A 891 -0.02 22.07 34.95
N GLY A 892 -1.05 21.25 34.78
CA GLY A 892 -2.45 21.67 34.65
C GLY A 892 -3.24 21.80 35.95
N GLN A 893 -2.59 21.99 37.11
CA GLN A 893 -3.27 21.99 38.42
C GLN A 893 -4.13 23.24 38.63
N GLY A 894 -5.42 23.09 38.31
CA GLY A 894 -6.49 23.99 38.70
C GLY A 894 -6.77 23.94 40.21
N PRO A 895 -7.85 24.62 40.67
CA PRO A 895 -9.16 24.43 40.07
C PRO A 895 -9.55 25.52 39.05
N TRP A 896 -9.74 25.09 37.81
CA TRP A 896 -10.16 25.92 36.66
C TRP A 896 -11.68 26.07 36.64
N PRO A 897 -12.27 27.27 36.52
CA PRO A 897 -13.70 27.45 36.28
C PRO A 897 -14.17 26.78 34.99
N VAL A 898 -15.38 26.23 35.04
CA VAL A 898 -16.08 25.66 33.89
C VAL A 898 -17.03 26.72 33.34
N GLY A 899 -16.61 27.42 32.29
CA GLY A 899 -17.40 28.49 31.66
C GLY A 899 -17.75 29.62 32.63
N ARG A 900 -19.04 29.96 32.67
CA ARG A 900 -19.68 30.88 33.61
C ARG A 900 -20.49 30.14 34.69
N THR A 901 -20.25 28.84 34.88
CA THR A 901 -20.88 28.06 35.96
C THR A 901 -20.19 28.31 37.30
N ASP A 902 -20.85 27.97 38.41
CA ASP A 902 -20.25 28.00 39.77
C ASP A 902 -19.32 26.80 40.05
N VAL A 903 -19.03 25.99 39.04
CA VAL A 903 -18.19 24.79 39.14
C VAL A 903 -16.76 25.09 38.68
N ARG A 904 -15.81 24.56 39.44
CA ARG A 904 -14.39 24.52 39.07
C ARG A 904 -13.88 23.08 39.12
N LEU A 905 -12.90 22.77 38.28
CA LEU A 905 -12.34 21.43 38.08
C LEU A 905 -10.80 21.45 38.23
N PRO A 906 -10.19 20.53 39.01
CA PRO A 906 -8.73 20.45 39.19
C PRO A 906 -8.03 19.64 38.08
N ALA A 907 -8.57 19.66 36.86
CA ALA A 907 -7.99 19.02 35.69
C ALA A 907 -8.20 19.88 34.44
N SER A 908 -7.34 19.69 33.45
CA SER A 908 -7.51 20.32 32.14
C SER A 908 -8.38 19.44 31.23
N ILE A 909 -9.35 20.06 30.54
CA ILE A 909 -10.19 19.40 29.53
C ILE A 909 -9.99 20.10 28.19
N LEU A 910 -9.76 19.30 27.14
CA LEU A 910 -9.84 19.72 25.76
C LEU A 910 -10.90 18.88 25.03
N ALA A 911 -12.01 19.52 24.64
CA ALA A 911 -13.05 18.88 23.83
C ALA A 911 -12.96 19.41 22.40
N ARG A 912 -12.80 18.50 21.42
CA ARG A 912 -12.66 18.79 19.98
C ARG A 912 -13.67 17.97 19.18
N SER A 913 -14.46 18.64 18.36
CA SER A 913 -15.54 18.05 17.55
C SER A 913 -15.40 18.46 16.09
N ALA A 914 -15.67 17.53 15.19
CA ALA A 914 -15.85 17.82 13.78
C ALA A 914 -16.85 16.84 13.11
N GLY A 915 -17.84 17.40 12.43
CA GLY A 915 -18.71 16.63 11.53
C GLY A 915 -17.96 16.08 10.32
N GLN A 916 -18.60 15.23 9.50
CA GLN A 916 -17.91 14.49 8.42
C GLN A 916 -17.18 15.39 7.42
N GLU A 917 -17.84 16.43 6.95
CA GLU A 917 -17.32 17.34 5.91
C GLU A 917 -16.10 18.13 6.39
N VAL A 918 -16.02 18.33 7.70
CA VAL A 918 -14.98 19.08 8.40
C VAL A 918 -13.84 18.14 8.80
N GLY A 919 -14.12 17.10 9.59
CA GLY A 919 -13.09 16.37 10.34
C GLY A 919 -13.38 14.92 10.70
N ASP A 920 -14.64 14.48 10.80
CA ASP A 920 -15.02 13.15 11.35
C ASP A 920 -14.22 12.76 12.61
N PHE A 921 -14.26 13.61 13.63
CA PHE A 921 -13.63 13.32 14.92
C PHE A 921 -14.44 13.88 16.08
N GLY A 922 -14.22 13.32 17.27
CA GLY A 922 -14.93 13.71 18.48
C GLY A 922 -14.16 13.27 19.72
N HIS A 923 -13.15 14.04 20.09
CA HIS A 923 -12.21 13.73 21.17
C HIS A 923 -12.50 14.54 22.44
N ILE A 924 -12.30 13.91 23.59
CA ILE A 924 -12.42 14.55 24.91
C ILE A 924 -11.18 14.15 25.69
N TYR A 925 -10.18 15.01 25.70
CA TYR A 925 -8.93 14.78 26.44
C TYR A 925 -9.08 15.32 27.86
N VAL A 926 -8.80 14.49 28.86
CA VAL A 926 -8.69 14.88 30.27
C VAL A 926 -7.23 14.73 30.67
N ASN A 927 -6.58 15.85 31.04
CA ASN A 927 -5.13 15.93 31.26
C ASN A 927 -4.32 15.26 30.12
N GLY A 928 -4.75 15.45 28.86
CA GLY A 928 -4.09 14.91 27.68
C GLY A 928 -4.32 13.43 27.39
N VAL A 929 -5.25 12.76 28.07
CA VAL A 929 -5.68 11.39 27.75
C VAL A 929 -7.08 11.43 27.15
N ASP A 930 -7.26 10.93 25.92
CA ASP A 930 -8.58 10.84 25.30
C ASP A 930 -9.44 9.80 26.01
N VAL A 931 -10.57 10.25 26.55
CA VAL A 931 -11.58 9.43 27.23
C VAL A 931 -12.91 9.41 26.46
N SER A 932 -12.94 9.95 25.25
CA SER A 932 -14.12 9.87 24.37
C SER A 932 -14.35 8.45 23.86
N PRO A 933 -15.62 7.97 23.82
CA PRO A 933 -16.00 6.75 23.10
C PRO A 933 -15.74 6.78 21.59
N ASN A 934 -15.52 7.97 21.00
CA ASN A 934 -15.13 8.18 19.59
C ASN A 934 -16.09 7.56 18.54
N ARG A 935 -17.39 7.52 18.81
CA ARG A 935 -18.44 7.01 17.89
C ARG A 935 -19.19 8.14 17.18
N ARG A 936 -19.96 7.83 16.12
CA ARG A 936 -20.89 8.79 15.50
C ARG A 936 -21.94 9.28 16.52
N GLY A 937 -22.35 10.53 16.38
CA GLY A 937 -23.33 11.18 17.27
C GLY A 937 -22.68 11.94 18.41
N TYR A 938 -23.44 12.15 19.48
CA TYR A 938 -22.96 12.81 20.69
C TYR A 938 -22.15 11.84 21.55
N ASN A 939 -20.91 12.20 21.86
CA ASN A 939 -20.03 11.51 22.79
C ASN A 939 -19.92 12.38 24.05
N LEU A 940 -20.34 11.85 25.20
CA LEU A 940 -20.40 12.57 26.47
C LEU A 940 -19.52 11.88 27.51
N VAL A 941 -18.83 12.68 28.33
CA VAL A 941 -17.96 12.24 29.42
C VAL A 941 -18.30 13.05 30.67
N ALA A 942 -18.67 12.35 31.75
CA ALA A 942 -18.98 12.92 33.05
C ALA A 942 -17.82 12.71 34.03
N LEU A 943 -17.38 13.78 34.70
CA LEU A 943 -16.30 13.80 35.66
C LEU A 943 -16.77 14.30 37.04
N GLN A 944 -16.16 13.75 38.09
CA GLN A 944 -16.35 14.20 39.45
C GLN A 944 -15.68 15.55 39.70
N ARG A 945 -16.38 16.48 40.34
CA ARG A 945 -15.92 17.86 40.56
C ARG A 945 -14.62 17.97 41.39
N VAL A 946 -14.42 17.05 42.33
CA VAL A 946 -13.41 17.19 43.41
C VAL A 946 -12.00 16.76 42.97
N ASP A 947 -11.90 15.76 42.11
CA ASP A 947 -10.65 15.08 41.72
C ASP A 947 -10.57 14.80 40.21
N ALA A 948 -11.59 15.20 39.44
CA ALA A 948 -11.76 14.89 38.02
C ALA A 948 -11.82 13.38 37.68
N ALA A 949 -12.19 12.53 38.64
CA ALA A 949 -12.39 11.11 38.39
C ALA A 949 -13.49 10.87 37.35
N LEU A 950 -13.28 9.88 36.46
CA LEU A 950 -14.25 9.51 35.43
C LEU A 950 -15.46 8.81 36.07
N LEU A 951 -16.64 9.44 35.99
CA LEU A 951 -17.90 8.88 36.48
C LEU A 951 -18.56 8.00 35.41
N SER A 952 -18.62 8.46 34.17
CA SER A 952 -19.23 7.74 33.05
C SER A 952 -18.78 8.32 31.71
N ALA A 953 -18.74 7.48 30.67
CA ALA A 953 -18.56 7.89 29.29
C ALA A 953 -19.56 7.12 28.41
N ALA A 954 -20.26 7.83 27.52
CA ALA A 954 -21.31 7.26 26.69
C ALA A 954 -21.39 7.92 25.31
N ALA A 955 -21.85 7.17 24.31
CA ALA A 955 -22.12 7.69 22.97
C ALA A 955 -23.57 7.43 22.55
N PHE A 956 -24.15 8.42 21.88
CA PHE A 956 -25.54 8.45 21.47
C PHE A 956 -25.61 8.78 19.97
N ASP A 957 -25.81 7.73 19.16
CA ASP A 957 -25.96 7.82 17.71
C ASP A 957 -27.29 8.47 17.32
N THR A 958 -27.43 9.75 17.63
CA THR A 958 -28.54 10.65 17.26
C THR A 958 -28.61 10.92 15.76
N HIS A 959 -27.78 10.25 14.96
CA HIS A 959 -27.95 10.10 13.53
C HIS A 959 -28.70 8.81 13.19
N GLY A 960 -28.14 7.66 13.56
CA GLY A 960 -28.62 6.33 13.13
C GLY A 960 -29.71 5.68 13.99
N ASP A 961 -29.92 6.13 15.23
CA ASP A 961 -30.88 5.52 16.18
C ASP A 961 -31.89 6.55 16.71
N PRO A 962 -33.18 6.45 16.33
CA PRO A 962 -34.24 7.34 16.83
C PRO A 962 -34.41 7.36 18.36
N ALA A 963 -34.04 6.30 19.06
CA ALA A 963 -34.13 6.22 20.52
C ALA A 963 -32.89 6.80 21.25
N ALA A 964 -31.83 7.19 20.52
CA ALA A 964 -30.61 7.71 21.11
C ALA A 964 -30.83 9.00 21.93
N SER A 965 -31.73 9.88 21.47
CA SER A 965 -32.04 11.15 22.15
C SER A 965 -32.64 10.96 23.55
N GLY A 966 -33.59 10.03 23.69
CA GLY A 966 -34.18 9.70 25.01
C GLY A 966 -33.15 9.08 25.97
N ARG A 967 -32.25 8.23 25.45
CA ARG A 967 -31.15 7.65 26.25
C ARG A 967 -30.12 8.70 26.67
N LEU A 968 -29.84 9.70 25.83
CA LEU A 968 -28.99 10.84 26.18
C LEU A 968 -29.59 11.62 27.35
N ALA A 969 -30.89 11.97 27.26
CA ALA A 969 -31.59 12.68 28.32
C ALA A 969 -31.62 11.90 29.65
N ALA A 970 -31.92 10.60 29.59
CA ALA A 970 -31.90 9.72 30.77
C ALA A 970 -30.49 9.58 31.38
N TRP A 971 -29.44 9.50 30.56
CA TRP A 971 -28.06 9.46 31.05
C TRP A 971 -27.69 10.75 31.78
N VAL A 972 -27.98 11.93 31.21
CA VAL A 972 -27.73 13.22 31.87
C VAL A 972 -28.48 13.33 33.20
N ALA A 973 -29.75 12.91 33.24
CA ALA A 973 -30.57 12.92 34.45
C ALA A 973 -30.08 11.95 35.55
N SER A 974 -29.26 10.94 35.21
CA SER A 974 -28.68 10.00 36.17
C SER A 974 -27.41 10.50 36.86
N LEU A 975 -26.83 11.62 36.40
CA LEU A 975 -25.57 12.16 36.92
C LEU A 975 -25.79 12.96 38.22
N PRO A 976 -24.82 12.94 39.15
CA PRO A 976 -24.91 13.72 40.37
C PRO A 976 -24.80 15.24 40.10
N ALA A 977 -25.51 16.03 40.89
CA ALA A 977 -25.51 17.49 40.79
C ALA A 977 -24.09 18.07 40.90
N GLY A 978 -23.75 19.03 40.04
CA GLY A 978 -22.43 19.63 39.97
C GLY A 978 -21.33 18.75 39.35
N ALA A 979 -21.65 17.55 38.83
CA ALA A 979 -20.74 16.82 37.95
C ALA A 979 -20.43 17.64 36.69
N VAL A 980 -19.18 17.61 36.24
CA VAL A 980 -18.74 18.29 35.02
C VAL A 980 -18.99 17.36 33.83
N VAL A 981 -19.61 17.86 32.78
CA VAL A 981 -19.88 17.08 31.56
C VAL A 981 -19.22 17.75 30.38
N ALA A 982 -18.27 17.05 29.76
CA ALA A 982 -17.72 17.39 28.46
C ALA A 982 -18.48 16.63 27.38
N GLY A 983 -18.73 17.26 26.23
CA GLY A 983 -19.44 16.64 25.12
C GLY A 983 -18.94 17.11 23.76
N VAL A 984 -18.94 16.19 22.79
CA VAL A 984 -18.53 16.42 21.40
C VAL A 984 -19.40 15.65 20.42
N VAL A 985 -19.62 16.21 19.23
CA VAL A 985 -20.24 15.49 18.10
C VAL A 985 -19.18 14.96 17.13
N ARG A 986 -19.39 13.77 16.56
CA ARG A 986 -18.60 13.19 15.47
C ARG A 986 -19.50 12.74 14.32
N ASP A 987 -19.06 12.98 13.08
CA ASP A 987 -19.81 12.79 11.81
C ASP A 987 -21.10 13.61 11.76
N GLU A 988 -22.13 13.17 12.47
CA GLU A 988 -23.49 13.70 12.43
C GLU A 988 -24.17 13.44 13.79
N GLY A 989 -24.92 14.42 14.29
CA GLY A 989 -25.63 14.32 15.59
C GLY A 989 -26.96 15.09 15.65
N SER A 990 -27.49 15.55 14.51
CA SER A 990 -28.69 16.39 14.44
C SER A 990 -29.93 15.65 13.97
N PHE A 991 -29.79 14.56 13.20
CA PHE A 991 -30.88 14.05 12.37
C PHE A 991 -32.07 13.51 13.16
N ASN A 992 -31.81 12.74 14.23
CA ASN A 992 -32.78 12.25 15.20
C ASN A 992 -32.68 12.99 16.56
N LEU A 993 -32.07 14.18 16.59
CA LEU A 993 -31.95 14.98 17.82
C LEU A 993 -33.31 15.58 18.20
N ASN A 994 -33.87 15.20 19.35
CA ASN A 994 -35.20 15.63 19.79
C ASN A 994 -35.15 16.76 20.85
N TYR A 995 -36.32 17.24 21.26
CA TYR A 995 -36.44 18.29 22.28
C TYR A 995 -35.92 17.85 23.67
N GLU A 996 -36.11 16.58 24.05
CA GLU A 996 -35.69 16.05 25.35
C GLU A 996 -34.17 16.06 25.50
N ALA A 997 -33.46 15.62 24.46
CA ALA A 997 -32.00 15.67 24.42
C ALA A 997 -31.48 17.12 24.49
N VAL A 998 -32.09 18.05 23.76
CA VAL A 998 -31.71 19.48 23.81
C VAL A 998 -32.02 20.09 25.19
N ALA A 999 -33.13 19.73 25.83
CA ALA A 999 -33.45 20.16 27.18
C ALA A 999 -32.44 19.61 28.21
N ALA A 1000 -32.03 18.35 28.07
CA ALA A 1000 -30.98 17.76 28.89
C ALA A 1000 -29.63 18.48 28.70
N LEU A 1001 -29.21 18.76 27.47
CA LEU A 1001 -28.00 19.56 27.20
C LEU A 1001 -28.09 20.97 27.81
N ARG A 1002 -29.25 21.64 27.73
CA ARG A 1002 -29.46 22.96 28.36
C ARG A 1002 -29.34 22.93 29.89
N SER A 1003 -29.68 21.83 30.55
CA SER A 1003 -29.49 21.64 32.01
C SER A 1003 -28.01 21.46 32.44
N LEU A 1004 -27.12 21.27 31.46
CA LEU A 1004 -25.66 21.35 31.63
C LEU A 1004 -25.12 22.77 31.43
N GLY A 1005 -25.97 23.73 31.04
CA GLY A 1005 -25.60 25.09 30.67
C GLY A 1005 -25.28 25.30 29.19
N VAL A 1006 -25.44 24.29 28.33
CA VAL A 1006 -25.20 24.37 26.87
C VAL A 1006 -26.24 25.31 26.22
N ALA A 1007 -25.82 26.10 25.24
CA ALA A 1007 -26.65 27.05 24.49
C ALA A 1007 -27.02 26.55 23.09
N ALA A 1008 -26.10 25.84 22.42
CA ALA A 1008 -26.25 25.36 21.06
C ALA A 1008 -27.37 24.32 20.91
N ASP A 1009 -28.10 24.44 19.80
CA ASP A 1009 -29.14 23.52 19.37
C ASP A 1009 -28.80 23.09 17.94
N LEU A 1010 -28.47 21.81 17.75
CA LEU A 1010 -28.07 21.27 16.46
C LEU A 1010 -29.24 20.79 15.60
N ARG A 1011 -30.50 20.87 16.06
CA ARG A 1011 -31.63 20.35 15.28
C ARG A 1011 -31.72 21.07 13.93
N GLY A 1012 -31.76 20.31 12.83
CA GLY A 1012 -31.71 20.83 11.47
C GLY A 1012 -30.31 21.27 10.98
N ARG A 1013 -29.26 21.07 11.78
CA ARG A 1013 -27.87 21.45 11.48
C ARG A 1013 -27.01 20.23 11.14
N PHE A 1014 -27.35 19.61 10.00
CA PHE A 1014 -26.71 18.37 9.54
C PHE A 1014 -25.19 18.49 9.47
N ARG A 1015 -24.49 17.58 10.16
CA ARG A 1015 -23.01 17.48 10.21
C ARG A 1015 -22.27 18.70 10.77
N TRP A 1016 -22.91 19.53 11.61
CA TRP A 1016 -22.19 20.61 12.29
C TRP A 1016 -21.29 20.07 13.42
N SER A 1017 -20.14 20.70 13.58
CA SER A 1017 -19.24 20.52 14.73
C SER A 1017 -19.88 21.14 15.97
N HIS A 1018 -19.74 20.48 17.14
CA HIS A 1018 -20.21 21.00 18.42
C HIS A 1018 -19.39 20.39 19.57
N ALA A 1019 -18.75 21.25 20.36
CA ALA A 1019 -17.97 20.87 21.54
C ALA A 1019 -18.36 21.76 22.73
N PHE A 1020 -18.57 21.16 23.89
CA PHE A 1020 -18.96 21.87 25.10
C PHE A 1020 -18.34 21.27 26.38
N VAL A 1021 -18.21 22.10 27.42
CA VAL A 1021 -17.97 21.66 28.80
C VAL A 1021 -18.90 22.44 29.73
N GLY A 1022 -19.82 21.73 30.35
CA GLY A 1022 -20.84 22.26 31.26
C GLY A 1022 -20.87 21.53 32.60
N ALA A 1023 -21.89 21.78 33.42
CA ALA A 1023 -22.07 21.12 34.71
C ALA A 1023 -23.54 20.84 35.03
N VAL A 1024 -23.83 19.69 35.65
CA VAL A 1024 -25.19 19.26 35.99
C VAL A 1024 -25.86 20.25 36.95
N GLY A 1025 -26.95 20.87 36.50
CA GLY A 1025 -27.68 21.89 37.26
C GLY A 1025 -27.22 23.33 37.01
N ALA A 1026 -26.33 23.56 36.03
CA ALA A 1026 -25.93 24.90 35.61
C ALA A 1026 -27.08 25.64 34.91
N GLN A 1027 -27.06 26.98 35.01
CA GLN A 1027 -28.02 27.82 34.29
C GLN A 1027 -27.79 27.72 32.77
N PRO A 1028 -28.83 27.74 31.93
CA PRO A 1028 -28.67 27.73 30.47
C PRO A 1028 -27.72 28.83 29.97
N ALA A 1029 -26.95 28.53 28.93
CA ALA A 1029 -25.91 29.42 28.37
C ALA A 1029 -24.81 29.87 29.36
N THR A 1030 -24.46 29.03 30.34
CA THR A 1030 -23.29 29.22 31.21
C THR A 1030 -22.14 28.21 31.00
N ALA A 1031 -22.34 27.16 30.21
CA ALA A 1031 -21.26 26.25 29.81
C ALA A 1031 -20.25 26.95 28.88
N LEU A 1032 -19.06 26.37 28.75
CA LEU A 1032 -18.25 26.59 27.55
C LEU A 1032 -18.91 25.84 26.40
N ASP A 1033 -19.18 26.52 25.30
CA ASP A 1033 -19.93 25.97 24.16
C ASP A 1033 -19.43 26.61 22.86
N ALA A 1034 -19.14 25.76 21.87
CA ALA A 1034 -18.81 26.15 20.51
C ALA A 1034 -19.49 25.20 19.52
N ALA A 1035 -20.15 25.77 18.49
CA ALA A 1035 -20.64 25.03 17.34
C ALA A 1035 -20.31 25.79 16.04
N ASP A 1036 -19.82 25.08 15.03
CA ASP A 1036 -19.34 25.65 13.75
C ASP A 1036 -19.72 24.69 12.61
N ALA A 1037 -20.13 25.24 11.47
CA ALA A 1037 -20.59 24.48 10.29
C ALA A 1037 -19.46 24.19 9.29
N ILE A 1038 -18.36 24.95 9.38
CA ILE A 1038 -17.29 25.04 8.38
C ILE A 1038 -15.98 24.49 8.96
N ARG A 1039 -15.74 24.67 10.27
CA ARG A 1039 -14.50 24.31 10.96
C ARG A 1039 -14.76 23.39 12.17
N PRO A 1040 -13.72 22.77 12.75
CA PRO A 1040 -13.86 22.05 14.00
C PRO A 1040 -14.28 22.99 15.13
N ALA A 1041 -15.15 22.48 16.00
CA ALA A 1041 -15.51 23.16 17.25
C ALA A 1041 -14.57 22.70 18.36
N GLN A 1042 -14.07 23.64 19.16
CA GLN A 1042 -13.16 23.36 20.28
C GLN A 1042 -13.50 24.24 21.47
N VAL A 1043 -13.50 23.65 22.66
CA VAL A 1043 -13.55 24.36 23.96
C VAL A 1043 -12.45 23.83 24.89
N THR A 1044 -12.02 24.63 25.86
CA THR A 1044 -10.91 24.27 26.75
C THR A 1044 -11.11 24.80 28.17
N VAL A 1045 -10.96 23.91 29.15
CA VAL A 1045 -10.83 24.21 30.58
C VAL A 1045 -9.36 23.97 30.96
N GLY A 1046 -8.67 24.96 31.51
CA GLY A 1046 -7.23 24.86 31.80
C GLY A 1046 -6.37 24.83 30.53
N LEU A 1047 -5.48 23.85 30.41
CA LEU A 1047 -4.54 23.72 29.29
C LEU A 1047 -5.13 22.84 28.16
N PRO A 1048 -4.98 23.21 26.87
CA PRO A 1048 -5.46 22.39 25.76
C PRO A 1048 -4.42 21.31 25.45
N LEU A 1049 -4.53 20.20 26.16
CA LEU A 1049 -3.61 19.07 26.02
C LEU A 1049 -4.29 17.89 25.34
N THR A 1050 -3.63 17.32 24.34
CA THR A 1050 -3.99 16.09 23.62
C THR A 1050 -3.08 14.91 23.96
N GLU A 1051 -2.01 15.15 24.73
CA GLU A 1051 -1.02 14.15 25.15
C GLU A 1051 -0.76 14.30 26.66
N PRO A 1052 -0.44 13.22 27.39
CA PRO A 1052 -0.26 13.25 28.85
C PRO A 1052 1.03 13.97 29.33
N GLY A 1053 1.81 14.54 28.41
CA GLY A 1053 3.04 15.28 28.71
C GLY A 1053 3.17 16.52 27.83
N VAL A 1054 3.79 17.57 28.37
CA VAL A 1054 4.03 18.83 27.66
C VAL A 1054 5.43 19.36 27.97
N GLY A 1055 6.17 19.81 26.96
CA GLY A 1055 7.57 20.20 27.10
C GLY A 1055 7.81 21.70 26.96
N ILE A 1056 7.26 22.31 25.91
CA ILE A 1056 7.55 23.71 25.52
C ILE A 1056 6.27 24.46 25.19
N VAL A 1057 6.26 25.76 25.45
CA VAL A 1057 5.25 26.71 24.98
C VAL A 1057 5.88 27.68 24.00
N LEU A 1058 5.18 27.97 22.90
CA LEU A 1058 5.60 28.88 21.84
C LEU A 1058 4.55 29.99 21.66
N GLN A 1059 4.95 31.25 21.59
CA GLN A 1059 4.04 32.39 21.39
C GLN A 1059 4.32 33.21 20.13
N GLN A 1060 5.56 33.20 19.62
CA GLN A 1060 5.90 33.91 18.39
C GLN A 1060 7.07 33.25 17.68
N VAL A 1061 7.05 33.26 16.35
CA VAL A 1061 8.20 32.94 15.49
C VAL A 1061 8.52 34.15 14.61
N ILE A 1062 9.79 34.52 14.52
CA ILE A 1062 10.31 35.51 13.58
C ILE A 1062 11.41 34.86 12.75
N VAL A 1063 11.37 35.08 11.44
CA VAL A 1063 12.31 34.61 10.43
C VAL A 1063 12.80 35.83 9.67
N GLY A 1064 14.09 36.14 9.71
CA GLY A 1064 14.66 37.31 9.02
C GLY A 1064 16.16 37.18 8.75
N PRO A 1065 16.72 38.05 7.89
CA PRO A 1065 18.16 38.11 7.63
C PRO A 1065 18.97 38.60 8.83
#